data_AF-A0A109HES2-F1
#
_entry.id   AF-A0A109HES2-F1
#
_cell.length_a   1.000
_cell.length_b   1.000
_cell.length_c   1.000
_cell.angle_alpha   90.00
_cell.angle_beta   90.00
_cell.angle_gamma   90.00
#
_symmetry.space_group_name_H-M   'P 1'
#
loop_
_entity.id
_entity.type
_entity.pdbx_description
1 polymer ?
#
loop_
_entity_poly.entity_id
_entity_poly.type
_entity_poly.pdbx_seq_one_letter_code
_entity_poly.pdbx_strand_id
1 'polypeptide(L)'
;EALLMVAEELRAPPLQLVTGQLLKIAKRGGVTAVEAVHASRNALTGAPLHLTPDQVVAIVSNNGGKPALETVQRLLPVLCQPPYGLTPEQVVAIASHDGAKPALETVQRLLPVLCQPPYGLTSEQVVAIASNGGGKQALETVQRLLPVLCKEYGLTPEQVVAIASNNGGKLALETVERLLPVLCQPPYGLTPKQVVAIASHNGGKQALETVQRLLPVLCQPPYGLTPEQVVAIASKGGGKQALETVQRLLPVLCQPPYGLTPDQVVTIANNIGAKQALETVQRLLPVLCQPPYGLTPNQVVAIASHDGAKQALETVQRLLPVLCQDHGLTPGQVVAIANNIGGKPALETVQRLLPVLCQPPYNLTPNQVVAIASHNGGKQALETVQRLLPVLCKPPYGLTPYQVVAIASHDGGKPALETVQRLLPVLCQPPYGLTPDQVVAIASHDGGKQALETVQRLLPVLCQDHGLTPGQVVAIANNIGGKPALETVQRLLPVLCKEYGLTPNQVVAIASHNGGKPALETVQRLLPVLCQPPYGLTPNQVVAIASNHGGKQALETVQRLLPVLRKPPYGLTPEQVVAIASHDGGKQALETVQRLLPVLRKPPYGLTPEQVVAIASHDGGKQALETVQRLLPVLCQPPYGLTPNQVVAIASQDGGKQALESIFAQLSSPDPALATLTNDRLVALACIGGRPALDAVKKGLPHAPALITRVHNRVHEGTAHLVADLAQVVRVLSFFQCHSHPAQAFDEAMRQFRMSRHGLLQLFRRVGVTELEARSGTLPPASQRWDRMLQASGRKGAKPPSASAQTQGQESLDAFADSLERELDAPSPMHQAGQTLASSR
;
A
#
# COMPACT_ATOMS: atom_id res chain seq x y z
N GLU A 1 -22.22 -24.16 40.26
CA GLU A 1 -22.46 -25.53 40.73
C GLU A 1 -22.59 -26.53 39.59
N ALA A 2 -23.60 -26.42 38.71
CA ALA A 2 -23.77 -27.33 37.56
C ALA A 2 -22.48 -27.54 36.72
N LEU A 3 -21.77 -26.46 36.38
CA LEU A 3 -20.48 -26.57 35.67
C LEU A 3 -19.43 -27.35 36.46
N LEU A 4 -19.35 -27.17 37.79
CA LEU A 4 -18.37 -27.88 38.61
C LEU A 4 -18.62 -29.38 38.61
N MET A 5 -19.88 -29.81 38.59
CA MET A 5 -20.26 -31.23 38.58
C MET A 5 -19.81 -31.96 37.29
N VAL A 6 -19.75 -31.26 36.15
CA VAL A 6 -19.41 -31.87 34.86
C VAL A 6 -18.07 -31.40 34.27
N ALA A 7 -17.33 -30.54 34.96
CA ALA A 7 -16.12 -29.91 34.42
C ALA A 7 -15.00 -30.90 34.13
N GLU A 8 -14.75 -31.86 35.03
CA GLU A 8 -13.72 -32.90 34.82
C GLU A 8 -14.04 -33.75 33.60
N GLU A 9 -15.31 -34.13 33.48
CA GLU A 9 -15.85 -34.91 32.37
C GLU A 9 -15.83 -34.19 31.02
N LEU A 10 -15.93 -32.86 31.00
CA LEU A 10 -15.80 -32.05 29.78
C LEU A 10 -14.35 -31.73 29.43
N ARG A 11 -13.42 -31.83 30.39
CA ARG A 11 -11.96 -31.75 30.17
C ARG A 11 -11.37 -33.06 29.66
N ALA A 12 -12.08 -34.17 29.87
CA ALA A 12 -11.72 -35.46 29.30
C ALA A 12 -12.07 -35.54 27.80
N PRO A 13 -11.52 -36.52 27.06
CA PRO A 13 -11.97 -36.85 25.71
C PRO A 13 -13.49 -37.12 25.67
N PRO A 14 -14.18 -36.79 24.56
CA PRO A 14 -13.61 -36.34 23.29
C PRO A 14 -13.45 -34.81 23.13
N LEU A 15 -14.03 -34.01 24.03
CA LEU A 15 -14.09 -32.55 23.86
C LEU A 15 -12.87 -31.79 24.40
N GLN A 16 -12.27 -32.24 25.51
CA GLN A 16 -11.05 -31.65 26.09
C GLN A 16 -11.12 -30.13 26.28
N LEU A 17 -12.24 -29.63 26.80
CA LEU A 17 -12.49 -28.20 26.90
C LEU A 17 -11.58 -27.54 27.95
N VAL A 18 -10.92 -26.45 27.57
CA VAL A 18 -10.11 -25.66 28.49
C VAL A 18 -10.98 -24.78 29.40
N THR A 19 -10.43 -24.36 30.54
CA THR A 19 -11.15 -23.53 31.54
C THR A 19 -11.83 -22.30 30.91
N GLY A 20 -11.15 -21.64 29.97
CA GLY A 20 -11.73 -20.49 29.26
C GLY A 20 -12.99 -20.84 28.44
N GLN A 21 -12.99 -21.98 27.75
CA GLN A 21 -14.13 -22.47 26.97
C GLN A 21 -15.30 -22.85 27.89
N LEU A 22 -15.03 -23.59 28.97
CA LEU A 22 -16.03 -23.97 29.97
C LEU A 22 -16.73 -22.75 30.59
N LEU A 23 -15.93 -21.75 30.99
CA LEU A 23 -16.47 -20.49 31.52
C LEU A 23 -17.28 -19.72 30.48
N LYS A 24 -16.86 -19.76 29.21
CA LYS A 24 -17.58 -19.09 28.12
C LYS A 24 -18.96 -19.72 27.89
N ILE A 25 -19.04 -21.06 27.85
CA ILE A 25 -20.30 -21.79 27.70
C ILE A 25 -21.21 -21.47 28.88
N ALA A 26 -20.73 -21.60 30.11
CA ALA A 26 -21.53 -21.37 31.30
C ALA A 26 -22.03 -19.92 31.42
N LYS A 27 -21.19 -18.93 31.08
CA LYS A 27 -21.56 -17.51 31.18
C LYS A 27 -22.54 -17.06 30.10
N ARG A 28 -22.46 -17.61 28.89
CA ARG A 28 -23.27 -17.15 27.74
C ARG A 28 -24.41 -18.10 27.36
N GLY A 29 -24.14 -19.41 27.32
CA GLY A 29 -25.14 -20.43 27.04
C GLY A 29 -25.97 -20.81 28.26
N GLY A 30 -25.45 -20.56 29.46
CA GLY A 30 -26.11 -20.88 30.73
C GLY A 30 -26.00 -22.35 31.11
N VAL A 31 -26.72 -22.71 32.18
CA VAL A 31 -26.68 -24.07 32.78
C VAL A 31 -27.15 -25.14 31.79
N THR A 32 -28.25 -24.88 31.08
CA THR A 32 -28.84 -25.84 30.14
C THR A 32 -27.94 -26.13 28.94
N ALA A 33 -27.09 -25.18 28.53
CA ALA A 33 -26.09 -25.41 27.49
C ALA A 33 -24.95 -26.31 27.99
N VAL A 34 -24.49 -26.11 29.22
CA VAL A 34 -23.47 -26.97 29.85
C VAL A 34 -23.97 -28.41 29.94
N GLU A 35 -25.20 -28.60 30.41
CA GLU A 35 -25.84 -29.92 30.51
C GLU A 35 -26.02 -30.57 29.13
N ALA A 36 -26.46 -29.82 28.11
CA ALA A 36 -26.67 -30.36 26.76
C ALA A 36 -25.35 -30.80 26.11
N VAL A 37 -24.26 -30.04 26.29
CA VAL A 37 -22.92 -30.40 25.80
C VAL A 37 -22.42 -31.65 26.50
N HIS A 38 -22.58 -31.73 27.83
CA HIS A 38 -22.19 -32.91 28.61
C HIS A 38 -22.97 -34.15 28.18
N ALA A 39 -24.29 -34.06 28.07
CA ALA A 39 -25.16 -35.17 27.66
C ALA A 39 -24.85 -35.68 26.25
N SER A 40 -24.42 -34.81 25.33
CA SER A 40 -24.20 -35.16 23.92
C SER A 40 -22.73 -35.27 23.51
N ARG A 41 -21.77 -35.21 24.45
CA ARG A 41 -20.33 -35.02 24.14
C ARG A 41 -19.78 -35.98 23.08
N ASN A 42 -20.18 -37.26 23.14
CA ASN A 42 -19.71 -38.29 22.22
C ASN A 42 -20.36 -38.17 20.83
N ALA A 43 -21.66 -37.84 20.79
CA ALA A 43 -22.42 -37.71 19.56
C ALA A 43 -21.97 -36.48 18.74
N LEU A 44 -21.55 -35.40 19.42
CA LEU A 44 -21.11 -34.16 18.76
C LEU A 44 -19.82 -34.35 17.95
N THR A 45 -18.85 -35.08 18.51
CA THR A 45 -17.55 -35.33 17.87
C THR A 45 -17.55 -36.57 16.97
N GLY A 46 -18.55 -37.44 17.12
CA GLY A 46 -18.73 -38.66 16.33
C GLY A 46 -19.53 -38.44 15.04
N ALA A 47 -19.67 -39.50 14.26
CA ALA A 47 -20.55 -39.51 13.09
C ALA A 47 -22.02 -39.33 13.52
N PRO A 48 -22.85 -38.58 12.76
CA PRO A 48 -22.56 -37.93 11.48
C PRO A 48 -22.04 -36.47 11.59
N LEU A 49 -21.78 -35.96 12.80
CA LEU A 49 -21.61 -34.51 13.03
C LEU A 49 -20.17 -34.03 12.95
N HIS A 50 -19.20 -34.82 13.44
CA HIS A 50 -17.76 -34.53 13.40
C HIS A 50 -17.37 -33.10 13.84
N LEU A 51 -18.09 -32.54 14.81
CA LEU A 51 -17.83 -31.18 15.27
C LEU A 51 -16.53 -31.13 16.07
N THR A 52 -15.73 -30.09 15.83
CA THR A 52 -14.56 -29.82 16.67
C THR A 52 -14.99 -29.21 18.00
N PRO A 53 -14.16 -29.33 19.06
CA PRO A 53 -14.45 -28.68 20.35
C PRO A 53 -14.73 -27.18 20.22
N ASP A 54 -13.99 -26.48 19.35
CA ASP A 54 -14.20 -25.05 19.12
C ASP A 54 -15.53 -24.75 18.42
N GLN A 55 -15.96 -25.60 17.48
CA GLN A 55 -17.27 -25.47 16.84
C GLN A 55 -18.41 -25.70 17.85
N VAL A 56 -18.29 -26.71 18.72
CA VAL A 56 -19.26 -26.95 19.81
C VAL A 56 -19.35 -25.72 20.72
N VAL A 57 -18.21 -25.18 21.16
CA VAL A 57 -18.16 -23.97 21.98
C VAL A 57 -18.80 -22.78 21.26
N ALA A 58 -18.57 -22.61 19.96
CA ALA A 58 -19.15 -21.51 19.18
C ALA A 58 -20.68 -21.58 19.11
N ILE A 59 -21.25 -22.76 18.88
CA ILE A 59 -22.70 -22.97 18.80
C ILE A 59 -23.39 -22.65 20.13
N VAL A 60 -22.84 -23.18 21.23
CA VAL A 60 -23.53 -23.18 22.54
C VAL A 60 -23.24 -21.95 23.39
N SER A 61 -22.27 -21.12 23.02
CA SER A 61 -21.89 -19.90 23.78
C SER A 61 -22.73 -18.66 23.43
N ASN A 62 -24.02 -18.86 23.13
CA ASN A 62 -24.98 -17.81 22.76
C ASN A 62 -26.31 -18.00 23.51
N ASN A 63 -27.16 -16.97 23.50
CA ASN A 63 -28.49 -17.07 24.11
C ASN A 63 -29.31 -18.12 23.35
N GLY A 64 -29.69 -19.21 24.04
CA GLY A 64 -30.32 -20.37 23.41
C GLY A 64 -29.33 -21.44 22.91
N GLY A 65 -28.16 -21.58 23.55
CA GLY A 65 -27.16 -22.58 23.19
C GLY A 65 -27.66 -24.03 23.15
N LYS A 66 -28.50 -24.45 24.12
CA LYS A 66 -29.14 -25.78 24.10
C LYS A 66 -30.02 -26.01 22.86
N PRO A 67 -31.04 -25.18 22.58
CA PRO A 67 -31.86 -25.38 21.38
C PRO A 67 -31.06 -25.22 20.08
N ALA A 68 -29.99 -24.42 20.06
CA ALA A 68 -29.06 -24.36 18.92
C ALA A 68 -28.38 -25.73 18.68
N LEU A 69 -27.80 -26.31 19.73
CA LEU A 69 -27.13 -27.61 19.67
C LEU A 69 -28.07 -28.73 19.20
N GLU A 70 -29.26 -28.83 19.80
CA GLU A 70 -30.28 -29.82 19.43
C GLU A 70 -30.71 -29.67 17.96
N THR A 71 -30.83 -28.42 17.48
CA THR A 71 -31.19 -28.15 16.08
C THR A 71 -30.05 -28.51 15.13
N VAL A 72 -28.79 -28.27 15.49
CA VAL A 72 -27.63 -28.69 14.71
C VAL A 72 -27.57 -30.21 14.61
N GLN A 73 -27.75 -30.93 15.72
CA GLN A 73 -27.78 -32.39 15.72
C GLN A 73 -28.85 -32.94 14.75
N ARG A 74 -30.01 -32.28 14.69
CA ARG A 74 -31.12 -32.67 13.81
C ARG A 74 -30.91 -32.27 12.34
N LEU A 75 -30.45 -31.05 12.08
CA LEU A 75 -30.46 -30.44 10.75
C LEU A 75 -29.13 -30.48 10.01
N LEU A 76 -27.98 -30.62 10.68
CA LEU A 76 -26.68 -30.70 10.00
C LEU A 76 -26.65 -31.85 8.98
N PRO A 77 -27.04 -33.10 9.33
CA PRO A 77 -27.03 -34.19 8.35
C PRO A 77 -27.99 -33.96 7.19
N VAL A 78 -29.10 -33.24 7.42
CA VAL A 78 -30.13 -32.96 6.39
C VAL A 78 -29.66 -31.85 5.44
N LEU A 79 -29.11 -30.77 5.98
CA LEU A 79 -28.67 -29.60 5.22
C LEU A 79 -27.40 -29.87 4.40
N CYS A 80 -26.62 -30.88 4.76
CA CYS A 80 -25.48 -31.32 3.95
C CYS A 80 -25.87 -32.18 2.75
N GLN A 81 -27.11 -32.66 2.68
CA GLN A 81 -27.61 -33.48 1.57
C GLN A 81 -28.34 -32.62 0.52
N PRO A 82 -28.50 -33.13 -0.72
CA PRO A 82 -29.38 -32.50 -1.70
C PRO A 82 -30.82 -32.37 -1.16
N PRO A 83 -31.56 -31.29 -1.49
CA PRO A 83 -31.21 -30.22 -2.44
C PRO A 83 -30.39 -29.06 -1.85
N TYR A 84 -29.98 -29.14 -0.58
CA TYR A 84 -29.33 -28.03 0.13
C TYR A 84 -27.82 -27.95 -0.14
N GLY A 85 -27.11 -29.07 0.02
CA GLY A 85 -25.68 -29.18 -0.27
C GLY A 85 -24.77 -28.24 0.53
N LEU A 86 -25.16 -27.86 1.76
CA LEU A 86 -24.34 -27.01 2.62
C LEU A 86 -23.15 -27.79 3.20
N THR A 87 -22.04 -27.12 3.47
CA THR A 87 -20.94 -27.74 4.22
C THR A 87 -21.21 -27.74 5.73
N PRO A 88 -20.63 -28.67 6.49
CA PRO A 88 -20.71 -28.64 7.96
C PRO A 88 -20.31 -27.28 8.54
N GLU A 89 -19.27 -26.65 8.00
CA GLU A 89 -18.79 -25.33 8.43
C GLU A 89 -19.83 -24.24 8.20
N GLN A 90 -20.57 -24.28 7.09
CA GLN A 90 -21.65 -23.34 6.81
C GLN A 90 -22.81 -23.50 7.81
N VAL A 91 -23.16 -24.74 8.15
CA VAL A 91 -24.20 -25.01 9.17
C VAL A 91 -23.74 -24.50 10.55
N VAL A 92 -22.48 -24.75 10.91
CA VAL A 92 -21.90 -24.25 12.17
C VAL A 92 -21.87 -22.72 12.20
N ALA A 93 -21.54 -22.06 11.09
CA ALA A 93 -21.55 -20.60 11.00
C ALA A 93 -22.95 -20.03 11.30
N ILE A 94 -23.99 -20.59 10.69
CA ILE A 94 -25.39 -20.19 10.95
C ILE A 94 -25.76 -20.43 12.42
N ALA A 95 -25.30 -21.54 13.00
CA ALA A 95 -25.63 -21.95 14.35
C ALA A 95 -24.86 -21.19 15.45
N SER A 96 -23.87 -20.38 15.09
CA SER A 96 -22.96 -19.70 16.04
C SER A 96 -23.45 -18.32 16.50
N HIS A 97 -24.75 -18.03 16.35
CA HIS A 97 -25.35 -16.73 16.68
C HIS A 97 -26.63 -16.85 17.52
N ASP A 98 -27.01 -15.76 18.19
CA ASP A 98 -28.30 -15.64 18.88
C ASP A 98 -29.45 -15.90 17.89
N GLY A 99 -30.38 -16.80 18.25
CA GLY A 99 -31.45 -17.24 17.36
C GLY A 99 -31.05 -18.30 16.33
N ALA A 100 -29.98 -19.06 16.58
CA ALA A 100 -29.51 -20.16 15.73
C ALA A 100 -30.60 -21.17 15.31
N LYS A 101 -31.40 -21.67 16.26
CA LYS A 101 -32.50 -22.61 15.96
C LYS A 101 -33.45 -22.08 14.88
N PRO A 102 -34.12 -20.92 15.08
CA PRO A 102 -35.00 -20.39 14.06
C PRO A 102 -34.28 -20.03 12.75
N ALA A 103 -32.99 -19.66 12.79
CA ALA A 103 -32.21 -19.40 11.58
C ALA A 103 -32.01 -20.68 10.74
N LEU A 104 -31.55 -21.78 11.35
CA LEU A 104 -31.37 -23.07 10.68
C LEU A 104 -32.68 -23.62 10.10
N GLU A 105 -33.77 -23.56 10.87
CA GLU A 105 -35.11 -23.98 10.41
C GLU A 105 -35.59 -23.12 9.22
N THR A 106 -35.25 -21.83 9.22
CA THR A 106 -35.60 -20.93 8.12
C THR A 106 -34.74 -21.17 6.88
N VAL A 107 -33.46 -21.49 7.04
CA VAL A 107 -32.58 -21.91 5.92
C VAL A 107 -33.12 -23.19 5.28
N GLN A 108 -33.49 -24.18 6.09
CA GLN A 108 -34.12 -25.41 5.59
C GLN A 108 -35.38 -25.12 4.76
N ARG A 109 -36.18 -24.12 5.16
CA ARG A 109 -37.40 -23.74 4.46
C ARG A 109 -37.17 -22.88 3.22
N LEU A 110 -36.26 -21.90 3.29
CA LEU A 110 -36.15 -20.82 2.30
C LEU A 110 -34.97 -20.97 1.34
N LEU A 111 -33.93 -21.74 1.65
CA LEU A 111 -32.80 -21.92 0.74
C LEU A 111 -33.26 -22.41 -0.65
N PRO A 112 -34.08 -23.47 -0.77
CA PRO A 112 -34.52 -23.92 -2.09
C PRO A 112 -35.37 -22.89 -2.83
N VAL A 113 -36.11 -22.04 -2.11
CA VAL A 113 -36.97 -21.00 -2.69
C VAL A 113 -36.13 -19.82 -3.19
N LEU A 114 -35.18 -19.36 -2.39
CA LEU A 114 -34.33 -18.20 -2.68
C LEU A 114 -33.30 -18.48 -3.78
N CYS A 115 -32.95 -19.74 -4.01
CA CYS A 115 -32.07 -20.12 -5.11
C CYS A 115 -32.78 -20.18 -6.48
N GLN A 116 -34.11 -20.18 -6.50
CA GLN A 116 -34.88 -20.23 -7.74
C GLN A 116 -35.30 -18.83 -8.19
N PRO A 117 -35.63 -18.64 -9.48
CA PRO A 117 -36.26 -17.41 -9.95
C PRO A 117 -37.56 -17.11 -9.17
N PRO A 118 -37.86 -15.84 -8.87
CA PRO A 118 -37.21 -14.62 -9.35
C PRO A 118 -35.99 -14.15 -8.52
N TYR A 119 -35.59 -14.90 -7.49
CA TYR A 119 -34.55 -14.47 -6.54
C TYR A 119 -33.13 -14.77 -7.05
N GLY A 120 -32.88 -16.02 -7.47
CA GLY A 120 -31.60 -16.45 -8.06
C GLY A 120 -30.38 -16.31 -7.14
N LEU A 121 -30.56 -16.40 -5.81
CA LEU A 121 -29.46 -16.29 -4.85
C LEU A 121 -28.62 -17.57 -4.82
N THR A 122 -27.33 -17.46 -4.51
CA THR A 122 -26.47 -18.63 -4.26
C THR A 122 -26.67 -19.17 -2.84
N SER A 123 -26.34 -20.44 -2.63
CA SER A 123 -26.32 -21.04 -1.28
C SER A 123 -25.41 -20.26 -0.33
N GLU A 124 -24.26 -19.78 -0.81
CA GLU A 124 -23.34 -18.94 -0.05
C GLU A 124 -23.97 -17.61 0.38
N GLN A 125 -24.74 -16.96 -0.49
CA GLN A 125 -25.45 -15.72 -0.16
C GLN A 125 -26.52 -15.96 0.92
N VAL A 126 -27.27 -17.07 0.83
CA VAL A 126 -28.25 -17.46 1.86
C VAL A 126 -27.57 -17.74 3.20
N VAL A 127 -26.42 -18.44 3.19
CA VAL A 127 -25.61 -18.70 4.39
C VAL A 127 -25.11 -17.39 4.99
N ALA A 128 -24.63 -16.44 4.19
CA ALA A 128 -24.15 -15.14 4.66
C ALA A 128 -25.25 -14.34 5.37
N ILE A 129 -26.48 -14.34 4.82
CA ILE A 129 -27.64 -13.70 5.46
C ILE A 129 -28.01 -14.39 6.77
N ALA A 130 -27.99 -15.72 6.78
CA ALA A 130 -28.39 -16.53 7.93
C ALA A 130 -27.37 -16.51 9.09
N SER A 131 -26.09 -16.30 8.79
CA SER A 131 -24.97 -16.33 9.76
C SER A 131 -24.83 -15.01 10.53
N ASN A 132 -25.94 -14.52 11.08
CA ASN A 132 -26.00 -13.29 11.88
C ASN A 132 -27.10 -13.39 12.94
N GLY A 133 -27.00 -12.57 13.98
CA GLY A 133 -28.07 -12.41 14.97
C GLY A 133 -29.36 -11.93 14.29
N GLY A 134 -30.41 -12.74 14.39
CA GLY A 134 -31.68 -12.50 13.68
C GLY A 134 -31.70 -12.98 12.22
N GLY A 135 -30.83 -13.90 11.80
CA GLY A 135 -30.77 -14.44 10.44
C GLY A 135 -32.10 -14.93 9.87
N LYS A 136 -32.97 -15.55 10.69
CA LYS A 136 -34.36 -15.87 10.29
C LYS A 136 -35.10 -14.64 9.74
N GLN A 137 -35.08 -13.56 10.50
CA GLN A 137 -35.79 -12.33 10.16
C GLN A 137 -35.21 -11.71 8.89
N ALA A 138 -33.89 -11.72 8.74
CA ALA A 138 -33.24 -11.23 7.53
C ALA A 138 -33.65 -12.04 6.28
N LEU A 139 -33.65 -13.38 6.35
CA LEU A 139 -34.07 -14.24 5.24
C LEU A 139 -35.54 -14.02 4.84
N GLU A 140 -36.45 -13.95 5.83
CA GLU A 140 -37.88 -13.68 5.57
C GLU A 140 -38.07 -12.29 4.93
N THR A 141 -37.30 -11.30 5.35
CA THR A 141 -37.35 -9.95 4.75
C THR A 141 -36.74 -9.91 3.35
N VAL A 142 -35.65 -10.65 3.08
CA VAL A 142 -35.09 -10.77 1.72
C VAL A 142 -36.11 -11.40 0.78
N GLN A 143 -36.77 -12.49 1.21
CA GLN A 143 -37.83 -13.12 0.42
C GLN A 143 -38.95 -12.13 0.06
N ARG A 144 -39.32 -11.24 0.99
CA ARG A 144 -40.37 -10.24 0.78
C ARG A 144 -39.91 -9.06 -0.08
N LEU A 145 -38.74 -8.51 0.19
CA LEU A 145 -38.31 -7.20 -0.32
C LEU A 145 -37.34 -7.26 -1.50
N LEU A 146 -36.62 -8.36 -1.72
CA LEU A 146 -35.67 -8.43 -2.85
C LEU A 146 -36.35 -8.10 -4.19
N PRO A 147 -37.52 -8.68 -4.55
CA PRO A 147 -38.15 -8.35 -5.82
C PRO A 147 -38.57 -6.88 -5.93
N VAL A 148 -39.06 -6.30 -4.83
CA VAL A 148 -39.48 -4.89 -4.76
C VAL A 148 -38.28 -3.97 -4.92
N LEU A 149 -37.22 -4.19 -4.15
CA LEU A 149 -36.01 -3.38 -4.16
C LEU A 149 -35.28 -3.42 -5.52
N CYS A 150 -35.27 -4.58 -6.17
CA CYS A 150 -34.68 -4.73 -7.50
C CYS A 150 -35.54 -4.06 -8.58
N LYS A 151 -36.86 -4.27 -8.56
CA LYS A 151 -37.75 -3.78 -9.61
C LYS A 151 -38.04 -2.29 -9.52
N GLU A 152 -38.28 -1.77 -8.31
CA GLU A 152 -38.70 -0.39 -8.10
C GLU A 152 -37.53 0.58 -7.92
N TYR A 153 -36.44 0.13 -7.29
CA TYR A 153 -35.29 0.98 -6.97
C TYR A 153 -34.00 0.62 -7.72
N GLY A 154 -34.04 -0.39 -8.59
CA GLY A 154 -32.90 -0.78 -9.42
C GLY A 154 -31.70 -1.30 -8.64
N LEU A 155 -31.91 -1.82 -7.41
CA LEU A 155 -30.85 -2.47 -6.65
C LEU A 155 -30.53 -3.84 -7.23
N THR A 156 -29.29 -4.29 -7.11
CA THR A 156 -28.91 -5.65 -7.51
C THR A 156 -29.14 -6.65 -6.37
N PRO A 157 -29.34 -7.96 -6.67
CA PRO A 157 -29.42 -8.98 -5.64
C PRO A 157 -28.23 -8.95 -4.67
N GLU A 158 -27.02 -8.69 -5.17
CA GLU A 158 -25.80 -8.60 -4.36
C GLU A 158 -25.86 -7.44 -3.37
N GLN A 159 -26.44 -6.29 -3.77
CA GLN A 159 -26.63 -5.15 -2.87
C GLN A 159 -27.64 -5.48 -1.76
N VAL A 160 -28.73 -6.17 -2.09
CA VAL A 160 -29.72 -6.61 -1.09
C VAL A 160 -29.10 -7.61 -0.12
N VAL A 161 -28.31 -8.57 -0.62
CA VAL A 161 -27.57 -9.54 0.20
C VAL A 161 -26.58 -8.82 1.13
N ALA A 162 -25.83 -7.83 0.63
CA ALA A 162 -24.88 -7.06 1.45
C ALA A 162 -25.56 -6.32 2.62
N ILE A 163 -26.74 -5.74 2.39
CA ILE A 163 -27.54 -5.10 3.44
C ILE A 163 -28.04 -6.15 4.45
N ALA A 164 -28.52 -7.28 3.97
CA ALA A 164 -29.13 -8.34 4.78
C ALA A 164 -28.11 -9.13 5.62
N SER A 165 -26.85 -9.21 5.18
CA SER A 165 -25.78 -10.02 5.80
C SER A 165 -25.13 -9.36 7.02
N ASN A 166 -25.93 -8.65 7.83
CA ASN A 166 -25.49 -7.95 9.03
C ASN A 166 -26.50 -8.16 10.17
N ASN A 167 -26.08 -7.96 11.42
CA ASN A 167 -26.99 -7.96 12.56
C ASN A 167 -28.05 -6.86 12.39
N GLY A 168 -29.33 -7.26 12.44
CA GLY A 168 -30.45 -6.37 12.15
C GLY A 168 -30.72 -6.13 10.67
N GLY A 169 -30.25 -7.01 9.77
CA GLY A 169 -30.45 -6.91 8.32
C GLY A 169 -31.90 -6.68 7.88
N LYS A 170 -32.89 -7.29 8.57
CA LYS A 170 -34.33 -6.98 8.38
C LYS A 170 -34.62 -5.49 8.49
N LEU A 171 -34.20 -4.89 9.61
CA LEU A 171 -34.48 -3.48 9.90
C LEU A 171 -33.76 -2.58 8.91
N ALA A 172 -32.56 -2.96 8.47
CA ALA A 172 -31.82 -2.21 7.45
C ALA A 172 -32.56 -2.24 6.10
N LEU A 173 -33.01 -3.40 5.63
CA LEU A 173 -33.78 -3.53 4.39
C LEU A 173 -35.09 -2.73 4.41
N GLU A 174 -35.89 -2.86 5.48
CA GLU A 174 -37.13 -2.10 5.65
C GLU A 174 -36.88 -0.58 5.69
N THR A 175 -35.72 -0.17 6.21
CA THR A 175 -35.34 1.25 6.24
C THR A 175 -34.85 1.73 4.87
N VAL A 176 -34.15 0.89 4.10
CA VAL A 176 -33.77 1.20 2.72
C VAL A 176 -35.01 1.37 1.85
N GLU A 177 -35.96 0.44 1.92
CA GLU A 177 -37.25 0.55 1.22
C GLU A 177 -37.93 1.90 1.52
N ARG A 178 -37.99 2.28 2.79
CA ARG A 178 -38.63 3.54 3.22
C ARG A 178 -37.85 4.80 2.86
N LEU A 179 -36.52 4.80 3.02
CA LEU A 179 -35.70 6.02 2.99
C LEU A 179 -34.91 6.22 1.69
N LEU A 180 -34.70 5.18 0.87
CA LEU A 180 -33.99 5.33 -0.41
C LEU A 180 -34.63 6.40 -1.29
N PRO A 181 -35.97 6.41 -1.52
CA PRO A 181 -36.59 7.45 -2.33
C PRO A 181 -36.40 8.86 -1.74
N VAL A 182 -36.40 8.98 -0.41
CA VAL A 182 -36.26 10.28 0.28
C VAL A 182 -34.83 10.79 0.20
N LEU A 183 -33.85 9.93 0.47
CA LEU A 183 -32.43 10.29 0.51
C LEU A 183 -31.84 10.55 -0.87
N CYS A 184 -32.46 10.05 -1.94
CA CYS A 184 -32.06 10.35 -3.32
C CYS A 184 -32.54 11.72 -3.80
N GLN A 185 -33.54 12.32 -3.15
CA GLN A 185 -34.08 13.62 -3.53
C GLN A 185 -33.35 14.77 -2.81
N PRO A 186 -33.42 16.00 -3.35
CA PRO A 186 -33.01 17.19 -2.61
C PRO A 186 -33.75 17.30 -1.26
N PRO A 187 -33.09 17.79 -0.18
CA PRO A 187 -31.75 18.39 -0.15
C PRO A 187 -30.60 17.37 0.00
N TYR A 188 -30.86 16.07 0.04
CA TYR A 188 -29.86 15.04 0.33
C TYR A 188 -29.03 14.65 -0.90
N GLY A 189 -29.70 14.37 -2.02
CA GLY A 189 -29.04 14.06 -3.30
C GLY A 189 -28.13 12.82 -3.29
N LEU A 190 -28.37 11.84 -2.40
CA LEU A 190 -27.54 10.65 -2.31
C LEU A 190 -27.83 9.68 -3.46
N THR A 191 -26.81 8.94 -3.89
CA THR A 191 -26.98 7.86 -4.86
C THR A 191 -27.49 6.58 -4.18
N PRO A 192 -28.19 5.68 -4.90
CA PRO A 192 -28.55 4.37 -4.37
C PRO A 192 -27.34 3.60 -3.83
N LYS A 193 -26.18 3.72 -4.47
CA LYS A 193 -24.92 3.11 -4.01
C LYS A 193 -24.48 3.64 -2.64
N GLN A 194 -24.61 4.93 -2.38
CA GLN A 194 -24.30 5.52 -1.07
C GLN A 194 -25.27 5.05 0.01
N VAL A 195 -26.57 4.96 -0.30
CA VAL A 195 -27.59 4.42 0.63
C VAL A 195 -27.30 2.96 0.98
N VAL A 196 -26.96 2.13 -0.02
CA VAL A 196 -26.56 0.73 0.18
C VAL A 196 -25.31 0.64 1.06
N ALA A 197 -24.29 1.48 0.82
CA ALA A 197 -23.06 1.49 1.62
C ALA A 197 -23.34 1.80 3.10
N ILE A 198 -24.19 2.79 3.39
CA ILE A 198 -24.58 3.13 4.77
C ILE A 198 -25.36 1.98 5.43
N ALA A 199 -26.22 1.32 4.66
CA ALA A 199 -27.09 0.25 5.15
C ALA A 199 -26.35 -1.09 5.39
N SER A 200 -25.21 -1.32 4.73
CA SER A 200 -24.49 -2.60 4.70
C SER A 200 -23.59 -2.83 5.92
N HIS A 201 -24.01 -2.35 7.09
CA HIS A 201 -23.29 -2.51 8.35
C HIS A 201 -24.24 -2.78 9.52
N ASN A 202 -23.70 -3.34 10.61
CA ASN A 202 -24.42 -3.48 11.87
C ASN A 202 -25.02 -2.12 12.30
N GLY A 203 -26.34 -2.08 12.47
CA GLY A 203 -27.06 -0.85 12.78
C GLY A 203 -27.37 0.05 11.57
N GLY A 204 -27.35 -0.49 10.34
CA GLY A 204 -27.64 0.27 9.11
C GLY A 204 -28.93 1.10 9.15
N LYS A 205 -30.01 0.58 9.75
CA LYS A 205 -31.23 1.36 10.04
C LYS A 205 -30.92 2.67 10.78
N GLN A 206 -30.18 2.54 11.88
CA GLN A 206 -29.85 3.67 12.75
C GLN A 206 -28.95 4.68 12.02
N ALA A 207 -28.02 4.19 11.20
CA ALA A 207 -27.16 5.05 10.39
C ALA A 207 -27.99 5.84 9.36
N LEU A 208 -28.87 5.18 8.59
CA LEU A 208 -29.74 5.84 7.60
C LEU A 208 -30.66 6.90 8.23
N GLU A 209 -31.33 6.57 9.34
CA GLU A 209 -32.19 7.52 10.06
C GLU A 209 -31.38 8.73 10.58
N THR A 210 -30.13 8.50 10.98
CA THR A 210 -29.25 9.58 11.45
C THR A 210 -28.74 10.44 10.29
N VAL A 211 -28.42 9.84 9.14
CA VAL A 211 -28.07 10.57 7.91
C VAL A 211 -29.23 11.45 7.47
N GLN A 212 -30.45 10.92 7.44
CA GLN A 212 -31.65 11.70 7.12
C GLN A 212 -31.80 12.92 8.04
N ARG A 213 -31.51 12.76 9.34
CA ARG A 213 -31.63 13.84 10.32
C ARG A 213 -30.46 14.84 10.28
N LEU A 214 -29.23 14.36 10.12
CA LEU A 214 -28.01 15.14 10.37
C LEU A 214 -27.28 15.59 9.11
N LEU A 215 -27.45 14.96 7.95
CA LEU A 215 -26.77 15.38 6.72
C LEU A 215 -27.02 16.87 6.41
N PRO A 216 -28.26 17.38 6.40
CA PRO A 216 -28.50 18.80 6.13
C PRO A 216 -27.85 19.71 7.16
N VAL A 217 -27.76 19.30 8.43
CA VAL A 217 -27.17 20.09 9.52
C VAL A 217 -25.65 20.11 9.40
N LEU A 218 -25.02 18.97 9.13
CA LEU A 218 -23.56 18.82 9.05
C LEU A 218 -22.98 19.47 7.78
N CYS A 219 -23.79 19.67 6.74
CA CYS A 219 -23.36 20.40 5.55
C CYS A 219 -23.37 21.92 5.71
N GLN A 220 -24.05 22.44 6.74
CA GLN A 220 -24.13 23.88 7.00
C GLN A 220 -23.01 24.34 7.95
N PRO A 221 -22.67 25.64 7.95
CA PRO A 221 -21.82 26.22 8.99
C PRO A 221 -22.40 25.96 10.39
N PRO A 222 -21.56 25.71 11.42
CA PRO A 222 -20.10 25.81 11.43
C PRO A 222 -19.36 24.53 10.95
N TYR A 223 -20.08 23.48 10.55
CA TYR A 223 -19.48 22.18 10.24
C TYR A 223 -18.89 22.13 8.82
N GLY A 224 -19.66 22.54 7.82
CA GLY A 224 -19.23 22.61 6.42
C GLY A 224 -18.79 21.28 5.80
N LEU A 225 -19.32 20.14 6.27
CA LEU A 225 -18.98 18.83 5.72
C LEU A 225 -19.65 18.59 4.37
N THR A 226 -18.97 17.86 3.50
CA THR A 226 -19.57 17.40 2.23
C THR A 226 -20.51 16.21 2.46
N PRO A 227 -21.53 16.02 1.61
CA PRO A 227 -22.35 14.81 1.63
C PRO A 227 -21.50 13.52 1.58
N GLU A 228 -20.41 13.52 0.82
CA GLU A 228 -19.46 12.42 0.71
C GLU A 228 -18.78 12.10 2.05
N GLN A 229 -18.34 13.12 2.78
CA GLN A 229 -17.76 12.95 4.11
C GLN A 229 -18.78 12.39 5.12
N VAL A 230 -20.02 12.88 5.10
CA VAL A 230 -21.11 12.36 5.95
C VAL A 230 -21.39 10.89 5.63
N VAL A 231 -21.47 10.53 4.35
CA VAL A 231 -21.66 9.14 3.91
C VAL A 231 -20.49 8.26 4.34
N ALA A 232 -19.24 8.73 4.22
CA ALA A 232 -18.07 7.96 4.63
C ALA A 232 -18.13 7.62 6.14
N ILE A 233 -18.41 8.61 6.99
CA ILE A 233 -18.56 8.43 8.44
C ILE A 233 -19.73 7.47 8.77
N ALA A 234 -20.85 7.59 8.05
CA ALA A 234 -22.02 6.77 8.26
C ALA A 234 -21.85 5.31 7.80
N SER A 235 -20.97 5.06 6.81
CA SER A 235 -20.71 3.76 6.21
C SER A 235 -19.70 2.93 7.01
N LYS A 236 -19.86 2.92 8.33
CA LYS A 236 -19.06 2.13 9.28
C LYS A 236 -19.96 1.56 10.37
N GLY A 237 -19.52 0.47 11.00
CA GLY A 237 -20.19 -0.05 12.20
C GLY A 237 -20.30 1.03 13.28
N GLY A 238 -21.54 1.36 13.68
CA GLY A 238 -21.80 2.46 14.62
C GLY A 238 -21.93 3.86 14.00
N GLY A 239 -22.18 3.97 12.69
CA GLY A 239 -22.31 5.25 11.97
C GLY A 239 -23.23 6.29 12.63
N LYS A 240 -24.36 5.88 13.25
CA LYS A 240 -25.19 6.78 14.07
C LYS A 240 -24.38 7.48 15.17
N GLN A 241 -23.65 6.69 15.96
CA GLN A 241 -22.87 7.20 17.08
C GLN A 241 -21.72 8.09 16.57
N ALA A 242 -21.12 7.73 15.44
CA ALA A 242 -20.09 8.53 14.80
C ALA A 242 -20.63 9.92 14.41
N LEU A 243 -21.73 9.98 13.66
CA LEU A 243 -22.34 11.24 13.22
C LEU A 243 -22.81 12.13 14.38
N GLU A 244 -23.48 11.55 15.39
CA GLU A 244 -23.89 12.29 16.60
C GLU A 244 -22.68 12.85 17.37
N THR A 245 -21.56 12.11 17.38
CA THR A 245 -20.34 12.57 18.05
C THR A 245 -19.62 13.64 17.24
N VAL A 246 -19.58 13.53 15.90
CA VAL A 246 -19.04 14.56 15.01
C VAL A 246 -19.83 15.85 15.16
N GLN A 247 -21.17 15.80 15.16
CA GLN A 247 -22.00 16.96 15.42
C GLN A 247 -21.67 17.62 16.77
N ARG A 248 -21.45 16.82 17.81
CA ARG A 248 -21.13 17.34 19.15
C ARG A 248 -19.71 17.89 19.28
N LEU A 249 -18.72 17.22 18.69
CA LEU A 249 -17.30 17.43 19.00
C LEU A 249 -16.52 18.15 17.90
N LEU A 250 -16.96 18.15 16.64
CA LEU A 250 -16.24 18.85 15.56
C LEU A 250 -16.00 20.34 15.90
N PRO A 251 -17.01 21.13 16.32
CA PRO A 251 -16.78 22.53 16.66
C PRO A 251 -15.81 22.70 17.83
N VAL A 252 -15.82 21.78 18.80
CA VAL A 252 -14.93 21.83 19.97
C VAL A 252 -13.48 21.48 19.60
N LEU A 253 -13.28 20.44 18.79
CA LEU A 253 -11.97 19.95 18.37
C LEU A 253 -11.28 20.89 17.37
N CYS A 254 -12.04 21.73 16.67
CA CYS A 254 -11.47 22.76 15.79
C CYS A 254 -10.96 24.00 16.55
N GLN A 255 -11.37 24.19 17.81
CA GLN A 255 -10.96 25.33 18.61
C GLN A 255 -9.70 25.02 19.44
N PRO A 256 -8.96 26.04 19.89
CA PRO A 256 -7.92 25.85 20.89
C PRO A 256 -8.47 25.17 22.16
N PRO A 257 -7.70 24.28 22.81
CA PRO A 257 -6.28 23.97 22.58
C PRO A 257 -6.02 22.89 21.51
N TYR A 258 -7.06 22.36 20.85
CA TYR A 258 -6.93 21.22 19.94
C TYR A 258 -6.47 21.62 18.53
N GLY A 259 -7.14 22.61 17.93
CA GLY A 259 -6.78 23.17 16.62
C GLY A 259 -6.84 22.17 15.46
N LEU A 260 -7.70 21.15 15.53
CA LEU A 260 -7.83 20.16 14.45
C LEU A 260 -8.61 20.72 13.27
N THR A 261 -8.30 20.27 12.06
CA THR A 261 -9.11 20.61 10.88
C THR A 261 -10.37 19.74 10.81
N PRO A 262 -11.45 20.20 10.15
CA PRO A 262 -12.61 19.35 9.88
C PRO A 262 -12.23 18.02 9.21
N ASP A 263 -11.27 18.05 8.27
CA ASP A 263 -10.78 16.85 7.59
C ASP A 263 -10.08 15.86 8.54
N GLN A 264 -9.33 16.36 9.53
CA GLN A 264 -8.73 15.51 10.56
C GLN A 264 -9.80 14.85 11.44
N VAL A 265 -10.83 15.60 11.83
CA VAL A 265 -11.98 15.07 12.59
C VAL A 265 -12.72 14.00 11.79
N VAL A 266 -12.96 14.25 10.49
CA VAL A 266 -13.58 13.28 9.57
C VAL A 266 -12.72 12.03 9.44
N THR A 267 -11.40 12.17 9.33
CA THR A 267 -10.47 11.03 9.21
C THR A 267 -10.54 10.13 10.44
N ILE A 268 -10.55 10.72 11.65
CA ILE A 268 -10.76 9.96 12.90
C ILE A 268 -12.14 9.30 12.92
N ALA A 269 -13.17 10.02 12.46
CA ALA A 269 -14.55 9.56 12.49
C ALA A 269 -14.89 8.47 11.44
N ASN A 270 -14.04 8.28 10.43
CA ASN A 270 -14.26 7.32 9.34
C ASN A 270 -13.79 5.89 9.69
N ASN A 271 -13.96 5.48 10.95
CA ASN A 271 -13.51 4.18 11.47
C ASN A 271 -14.53 3.57 12.44
N ILE A 272 -14.48 2.26 12.63
CA ILE A 272 -15.33 1.56 13.60
C ILE A 272 -14.93 2.04 15.01
N GLY A 273 -15.94 2.46 15.79
CA GLY A 273 -15.73 3.02 17.12
C GLY A 273 -15.35 4.50 17.13
N ALA A 274 -15.59 5.23 16.03
CA ALA A 274 -15.39 6.68 15.88
C ALA A 274 -15.80 7.52 17.10
N LYS A 275 -16.97 7.25 17.71
CA LYS A 275 -17.41 7.93 18.94
C LYS A 275 -16.34 7.85 20.03
N GLN A 276 -15.85 6.63 20.28
CA GLN A 276 -14.84 6.39 21.30
C GLN A 276 -13.49 7.01 20.92
N ALA A 277 -13.14 7.00 19.64
CA ALA A 277 -11.92 7.65 19.14
C ALA A 277 -11.95 9.16 19.38
N LEU A 278 -13.01 9.85 18.94
CA LEU A 278 -13.19 11.30 19.09
C LEU A 278 -13.24 11.74 20.56
N GLU A 279 -14.00 11.02 21.40
CA GLU A 279 -14.03 11.29 22.85
C GLU A 279 -12.65 11.10 23.50
N THR A 280 -11.86 10.14 23.03
CA THR A 280 -10.51 9.89 23.54
C THR A 280 -9.51 10.93 23.05
N VAL A 281 -9.62 11.40 21.80
CA VAL A 281 -8.83 12.50 21.26
C VAL A 281 -9.10 13.78 22.05
N GLN A 282 -10.38 14.11 22.29
CA GLN A 282 -10.75 15.25 23.13
C GLN A 282 -10.10 15.16 24.52
N ARG A 283 -10.08 13.97 25.14
CA ARG A 283 -9.51 13.78 26.47
C ARG A 283 -7.98 13.79 26.48
N LEU A 284 -7.34 13.14 25.51
CA LEU A 284 -5.91 12.79 25.57
C LEU A 284 -5.01 13.65 24.69
N LEU A 285 -5.51 14.32 23.64
CA LEU A 285 -4.66 15.15 22.78
C LEU A 285 -3.92 16.21 23.59
N PRO A 286 -4.56 17.01 24.47
CA PRO A 286 -3.84 18.01 25.26
C PRO A 286 -2.78 17.39 26.18
N VAL A 287 -3.03 16.18 26.70
CA VAL A 287 -2.10 15.47 27.60
C VAL A 287 -0.90 14.92 26.83
N LEU A 288 -1.14 14.30 25.68
CA LEU A 288 -0.11 13.67 24.85
C LEU A 288 0.79 14.69 24.15
N CYS A 289 0.33 15.93 23.97
CA CYS A 289 1.17 17.00 23.44
C CYS A 289 2.13 17.60 24.47
N GLN A 290 1.91 17.35 25.77
CA GLN A 290 2.75 17.88 26.84
C GLN A 290 3.87 16.90 27.22
N PRO A 291 4.96 17.37 27.86
CA PRO A 291 5.94 16.50 28.49
C PRO A 291 5.27 15.54 29.50
N PRO A 292 5.73 14.28 29.61
CA PRO A 292 6.92 13.70 28.99
C PRO A 292 6.70 13.14 27.57
N TYR A 293 5.49 13.26 27.00
CA TYR A 293 5.13 12.62 25.73
C TYR A 293 5.61 13.41 24.51
N GLY A 294 5.31 14.72 24.48
CA GLY A 294 5.75 15.64 23.42
C GLY A 294 5.27 15.26 22.00
N LEU A 295 4.12 14.59 21.87
CA LEU A 295 3.56 14.24 20.56
C LEU A 295 2.97 15.47 19.86
N THR A 296 3.01 15.48 18.53
CA THR A 296 2.30 16.50 17.75
C THR A 296 0.82 16.14 17.60
N PRO A 297 -0.09 17.13 17.41
CA PRO A 297 -1.49 16.85 17.08
C PRO A 297 -1.64 15.88 15.89
N ASN A 298 -0.79 16.01 14.86
CA ASN A 298 -0.79 15.12 13.70
C ASN A 298 -0.45 13.66 14.05
N GLN A 299 0.48 13.43 14.98
CA GLN A 299 0.78 12.07 15.46
C GLN A 299 -0.38 11.48 16.26
N VAL A 300 -1.05 12.28 17.10
CA VAL A 300 -2.25 11.84 17.83
C VAL A 300 -3.38 11.51 16.86
N VAL A 301 -3.59 12.34 15.84
CA VAL A 301 -4.58 12.10 14.77
C VAL A 301 -4.25 10.81 14.01
N ALA A 302 -2.98 10.57 13.66
CA ALA A 302 -2.58 9.35 12.96
C ALA A 302 -2.94 8.09 13.77
N ILE A 303 -2.55 8.04 15.06
CA ILE A 303 -2.91 6.93 15.96
C ILE A 303 -4.45 6.79 16.09
N ALA A 304 -5.16 7.91 16.10
CA ALA A 304 -6.62 7.94 16.26
C ALA A 304 -7.41 7.56 14.98
N SER A 305 -6.74 7.42 13.84
CA SER A 305 -7.38 7.24 12.53
C SER A 305 -7.56 5.78 12.11
N HIS A 306 -7.67 4.87 13.09
CA HIS A 306 -7.83 3.43 12.87
C HIS A 306 -8.88 2.80 13.79
N ASP A 307 -9.38 1.64 13.39
CA ASP A 307 -10.23 0.81 14.25
C ASP A 307 -9.53 0.51 15.59
N GLY A 308 -10.24 0.75 16.70
CA GLY A 308 -9.68 0.58 18.04
C GLY A 308 -8.81 1.73 18.54
N ALA A 309 -8.82 2.89 17.86
CA ALA A 309 -8.10 4.12 18.23
C ALA A 309 -8.10 4.48 19.73
N LYS A 310 -9.26 4.39 20.41
CA LYS A 310 -9.33 4.63 21.87
C LYS A 310 -8.30 3.80 22.63
N GLN A 311 -8.26 2.50 22.32
CA GLN A 311 -7.37 1.57 22.99
C GLN A 311 -5.90 1.84 22.64
N ALA A 312 -5.61 2.21 21.40
CA ALA A 312 -4.27 2.60 20.98
C ALA A 312 -3.78 3.86 21.73
N LEU A 313 -4.58 4.92 21.76
CA LEU A 313 -4.25 6.18 22.45
C LEU A 313 -4.04 5.98 23.96
N GLU A 314 -4.94 5.25 24.63
CA GLU A 314 -4.80 4.92 26.06
C GLU A 314 -3.52 4.09 26.32
N THR A 315 -3.14 3.22 25.39
CA THR A 315 -1.93 2.41 25.50
C THR A 315 -0.66 3.23 25.23
N VAL A 316 -0.69 4.17 24.29
CA VAL A 316 0.41 5.12 24.06
C VAL A 316 0.65 5.97 25.30
N GLN A 317 -0.41 6.53 25.89
CA GLN A 317 -0.31 7.27 27.15
C GLN A 317 0.34 6.41 28.25
N ARG A 318 -0.02 5.13 28.35
CA ARG A 318 0.51 4.24 29.38
C ARG A 318 1.95 3.79 29.12
N LEU A 319 2.29 3.45 27.87
CA LEU A 319 3.51 2.71 27.53
C LEU A 319 4.59 3.56 26.86
N LEU A 320 4.28 4.72 26.29
CA LEU A 320 5.31 5.56 25.65
C LEU A 320 6.46 5.89 26.62
N PRO A 321 6.22 6.35 27.87
CA PRO A 321 7.33 6.66 28.78
C PRO A 321 8.20 5.43 29.10
N VAL A 322 7.55 4.28 29.32
CA VAL A 322 8.22 3.00 29.66
C VAL A 322 9.04 2.47 28.48
N LEU A 323 8.50 2.54 27.26
CA LEU A 323 9.19 2.09 26.05
C LEU A 323 10.38 3.00 25.71
N CYS A 324 10.26 4.31 25.95
CA CYS A 324 11.37 5.23 25.74
C CYS A 324 12.47 5.06 26.79
N GLN A 325 12.10 4.97 28.08
CA GLN A 325 13.05 4.90 29.19
C GLN A 325 13.75 3.55 29.28
N ASP A 326 12.98 2.45 29.25
CA ASP A 326 13.52 1.12 29.52
C ASP A 326 14.03 0.41 28.27
N HIS A 327 13.53 0.78 27.09
CA HIS A 327 13.82 0.07 25.82
C HIS A 327 14.49 0.97 24.77
N GLY A 328 14.75 2.24 25.08
CA GLY A 328 15.44 3.18 24.20
C GLY A 328 14.71 3.50 22.89
N LEU A 329 13.39 3.25 22.83
CA LEU A 329 12.59 3.60 21.66
C LEU A 329 12.36 5.11 21.60
N THR A 330 12.23 5.64 20.39
CA THR A 330 11.83 7.04 20.20
C THR A 330 10.30 7.18 20.22
N PRO A 331 9.76 8.37 20.57
CA PRO A 331 8.33 8.65 20.43
C PRO A 331 7.81 8.37 19.01
N GLY A 332 8.62 8.66 17.97
CA GLY A 332 8.29 8.35 16.58
C GLY A 332 8.11 6.86 16.31
N GLN A 333 8.94 6.00 16.89
CA GLN A 333 8.79 4.54 16.77
C GLN A 333 7.55 4.04 17.50
N VAL A 334 7.25 4.56 18.70
CA VAL A 334 6.02 4.21 19.42
C VAL A 334 4.78 4.63 18.63
N VAL A 335 4.80 5.81 18.00
CA VAL A 335 3.74 6.27 17.10
C VAL A 335 3.61 5.35 15.89
N ALA A 336 4.70 4.94 15.25
CA ALA A 336 4.66 4.02 14.10
C ALA A 336 4.01 2.68 14.44
N ILE A 337 4.32 2.10 15.60
CA ILE A 337 3.68 0.87 16.09
C ILE A 337 2.19 1.08 16.36
N ALA A 338 1.83 2.22 16.97
CA ALA A 338 0.46 2.52 17.37
C ALA A 338 -0.45 2.94 16.21
N ASN A 339 0.11 3.47 15.12
CA ASN A 339 -0.59 3.97 13.94
C ASN A 339 -1.05 2.86 12.99
N ASN A 340 -1.64 1.79 13.54
CA ASN A 340 -2.13 0.64 12.79
C ASN A 340 -3.36 0.04 13.50
N ILE A 341 -4.17 -0.74 12.76
CA ILE A 341 -5.24 -1.53 13.35
C ILE A 341 -4.62 -2.54 14.32
N GLY A 342 -5.04 -2.47 15.58
CA GLY A 342 -4.45 -3.27 16.66
C GLY A 342 -3.16 -2.68 17.24
N GLY A 343 -2.97 -1.36 17.19
CA GLY A 343 -1.82 -0.69 17.81
C GLY A 343 -1.63 -1.02 19.31
N LYS A 344 -2.73 -1.16 20.10
CA LYS A 344 -2.64 -1.59 21.51
C LYS A 344 -1.94 -2.95 21.68
N PRO A 345 -2.47 -4.06 21.10
CA PRO A 345 -1.81 -5.35 21.26
C PRO A 345 -0.40 -5.37 20.67
N ALA A 346 -0.10 -4.58 19.63
CA ALA A 346 1.25 -4.44 19.11
C ALA A 346 2.20 -3.81 20.15
N LEU A 347 1.84 -2.67 20.75
CA LEU A 347 2.63 -2.01 21.79
C LEU A 347 2.87 -2.90 23.02
N GLU A 348 1.83 -3.58 23.52
CA GLU A 348 1.95 -4.50 24.65
C GLU A 348 2.88 -5.68 24.32
N THR A 349 2.87 -6.13 23.06
CA THR A 349 3.75 -7.22 22.60
C THR A 349 5.18 -6.75 22.43
N VAL A 350 5.42 -5.53 21.94
CA VAL A 350 6.76 -4.92 21.85
C VAL A 350 7.36 -4.79 23.25
N GLN A 351 6.62 -4.24 24.21
CA GLN A 351 7.08 -4.15 25.60
C GLN A 351 7.49 -5.52 26.17
N ARG A 352 6.73 -6.57 25.87
CA ARG A 352 6.99 -7.92 26.36
C ARG A 352 8.13 -8.64 25.63
N LEU A 353 8.20 -8.52 24.30
CA LEU A 353 9.06 -9.35 23.44
C LEU A 353 10.32 -8.65 22.97
N LEU A 354 10.40 -7.32 22.96
CA LEU A 354 11.63 -6.62 22.56
C LEU A 354 12.85 -7.10 23.38
N PRO A 355 12.80 -7.19 24.72
CA PRO A 355 13.94 -7.69 25.49
C PRO A 355 14.32 -9.13 25.13
N VAL A 356 13.34 -9.97 24.78
CA VAL A 356 13.57 -11.39 24.44
C VAL A 356 14.17 -11.54 23.04
N LEU A 357 13.66 -10.77 22.07
CA LEU A 357 14.08 -10.84 20.67
C LEU A 357 15.44 -10.19 20.41
N CYS A 358 15.87 -9.28 21.28
CA CYS A 358 17.22 -8.72 21.23
C CYS A 358 18.30 -9.67 21.77
N GLN A 359 17.91 -10.75 22.46
CA GLN A 359 18.84 -11.70 23.06
C GLN A 359 19.06 -12.93 22.16
N PRO A 360 20.13 -13.70 22.40
CA PRO A 360 20.30 -15.00 21.76
C PRO A 360 19.10 -15.92 22.01
N PRO A 361 18.68 -16.74 21.03
CA PRO A 361 19.29 -16.96 19.71
C PRO A 361 18.84 -15.98 18.62
N TYR A 362 18.00 -14.99 18.92
CA TYR A 362 17.34 -14.15 17.92
C TYR A 362 18.22 -13.00 17.43
N ASN A 363 18.89 -12.30 18.37
CA ASN A 363 19.81 -11.19 18.09
C ASN A 363 19.23 -10.11 17.15
N LEU A 364 17.93 -9.82 17.27
CA LEU A 364 17.29 -8.76 16.49
C LEU A 364 17.62 -7.39 17.08
N THR A 365 17.68 -6.36 16.23
CA THR A 365 17.81 -4.98 16.71
C THR A 365 16.45 -4.41 17.11
N PRO A 366 16.40 -3.40 18.01
CA PRO A 366 15.16 -2.70 18.31
C PRO A 366 14.46 -2.17 17.05
N ASN A 367 15.22 -1.69 16.07
CA ASN A 367 14.68 -1.20 14.80
C ASN A 367 14.00 -2.32 13.98
N GLN A 368 14.55 -3.54 13.99
CA GLN A 368 13.91 -4.68 13.34
C GLN A 368 12.62 -5.08 14.07
N VAL A 369 12.60 -5.09 15.40
CA VAL A 369 11.39 -5.37 16.18
C VAL A 369 10.31 -4.31 15.90
N VAL A 370 10.67 -3.04 15.84
CA VAL A 370 9.77 -1.94 15.48
C VAL A 370 9.23 -2.11 14.06
N ALA A 371 10.08 -2.46 13.08
CA ALA A 371 9.66 -2.69 11.70
C ALA A 371 8.64 -3.83 11.60
N ILE A 372 8.82 -4.94 12.32
CA ILE A 372 7.85 -6.05 12.36
C ILE A 372 6.53 -5.63 13.02
N ALA A 373 6.59 -4.78 14.04
CA ALA A 373 5.44 -4.36 14.82
C ALA A 373 4.60 -3.26 14.18
N SER A 374 5.15 -2.50 13.23
CA SER A 374 4.55 -1.29 12.65
C SER A 374 3.60 -1.58 11.47
N HIS A 375 2.85 -2.69 11.56
CA HIS A 375 1.91 -3.16 10.54
C HIS A 375 0.64 -3.70 11.19
N ASN A 376 -0.43 -3.83 10.40
CA ASN A 376 -1.67 -4.46 10.86
C ASN A 376 -1.39 -5.90 11.29
N GLY A 377 -1.71 -6.21 12.56
CA GLY A 377 -1.39 -7.51 13.15
C GLY A 377 0.06 -7.67 13.60
N GLY A 378 0.82 -6.59 13.83
CA GLY A 378 2.20 -6.63 14.31
C GLY A 378 2.44 -7.51 15.55
N LYS A 379 1.47 -7.60 16.48
CA LYS A 379 1.49 -8.59 17.58
C LYS A 379 1.70 -10.02 17.06
N GLN A 380 0.89 -10.41 16.09
CA GLN A 380 0.89 -11.76 15.53
C GLN A 380 2.20 -12.04 14.80
N ALA A 381 2.73 -11.05 14.08
CA ALA A 381 4.02 -11.15 13.42
C ALA A 381 5.15 -11.37 14.45
N LEU A 382 5.23 -10.57 15.52
CA LEU A 382 6.23 -10.72 16.58
C LEU A 382 6.18 -12.09 17.29
N GLU A 383 4.98 -12.54 17.69
CA GLU A 383 4.81 -13.87 18.31
C GLU A 383 5.23 -15.01 17.36
N THR A 384 5.01 -14.81 16.05
CA THR A 384 5.40 -15.79 15.02
C THR A 384 6.91 -15.78 14.76
N VAL A 385 7.55 -14.60 14.74
CA VAL A 385 9.00 -14.45 14.64
C VAL A 385 9.69 -15.13 15.81
N GLN A 386 9.22 -14.89 17.05
CA GLN A 386 9.72 -15.58 18.23
C GLN A 386 9.64 -17.11 18.08
N ARG A 387 8.54 -17.63 17.53
CA ARG A 387 8.35 -19.08 17.36
C ARG A 387 9.16 -19.66 16.21
N LEU A 388 9.23 -18.99 15.06
CA LEU A 388 9.69 -19.56 13.80
C LEU A 388 11.11 -19.14 13.40
N LEU A 389 11.64 -18.00 13.84
CA LEU A 389 12.99 -17.57 13.47
C LEU A 389 14.05 -18.65 13.78
N PRO A 390 14.07 -19.28 14.98
CA PRO A 390 15.07 -20.32 15.27
C PRO A 390 14.91 -21.59 14.43
N VAL A 391 13.71 -21.84 13.89
CA VAL A 391 13.40 -22.99 13.03
C VAL A 391 13.82 -22.69 11.60
N LEU A 392 13.48 -21.51 11.08
CA LEU A 392 13.76 -21.08 9.71
C LEU A 392 15.25 -20.80 9.46
N CYS A 393 16.03 -20.48 10.50
CA CYS A 393 17.48 -20.36 10.37
C CYS A 393 18.22 -21.70 10.29
N LYS A 394 17.56 -22.82 10.60
CA LYS A 394 18.17 -24.16 10.56
C LYS A 394 17.86 -24.87 9.24
N PRO A 395 18.68 -25.87 8.86
CA PRO A 395 18.32 -26.78 7.76
C PRO A 395 16.93 -27.43 8.01
N PRO A 396 16.13 -27.65 6.96
CA PRO A 396 16.45 -27.48 5.53
C PRO A 396 16.26 -26.05 4.98
N TYR A 397 15.87 -25.08 5.80
CA TYR A 397 15.51 -23.73 5.35
C TYR A 397 16.72 -22.82 5.15
N GLY A 398 17.57 -22.70 6.18
CA GLY A 398 18.81 -21.91 6.12
C GLY A 398 18.63 -20.41 5.88
N LEU A 399 17.48 -19.83 6.27
CA LEU A 399 17.23 -18.40 6.13
C LEU A 399 18.05 -17.58 7.12
N THR A 400 18.37 -16.34 6.75
CA THR A 400 18.99 -15.40 7.68
C THR A 400 17.94 -14.71 8.56
N PRO A 401 18.30 -14.22 9.75
CA PRO A 401 17.40 -13.36 10.54
C PRO A 401 16.87 -12.16 9.75
N TYR A 402 17.71 -11.56 8.89
CA TYR A 402 17.30 -10.45 8.03
C TYR A 402 16.18 -10.83 7.05
N GLN A 403 16.28 -12.01 6.42
CA GLN A 403 15.22 -12.52 5.53
C GLN A 403 13.92 -12.78 6.30
N VAL A 404 14.01 -13.36 7.51
CA VAL A 404 12.82 -13.58 8.36
C VAL A 404 12.16 -12.25 8.76
N VAL A 405 12.95 -11.23 9.09
CA VAL A 405 12.46 -9.87 9.39
C VAL A 405 11.79 -9.28 8.15
N ALA A 406 12.42 -9.37 6.97
CA ALA A 406 11.85 -8.85 5.72
C ALA A 406 10.51 -9.51 5.37
N ILE A 407 10.32 -10.80 5.64
CA ILE A 407 9.03 -11.49 5.44
C ILE A 407 7.99 -11.01 6.46
N ALA A 408 8.42 -10.70 7.69
CA ALA A 408 7.53 -10.36 8.79
C ALA A 408 7.08 -8.89 8.81
N SER A 409 7.84 -7.99 8.20
CA SER A 409 7.62 -6.52 8.18
C SER A 409 6.61 -6.07 7.13
N HIS A 410 5.45 -6.74 7.07
CA HIS A 410 4.34 -6.45 6.15
C HIS A 410 3.00 -6.80 6.79
N ASP A 411 1.92 -6.26 6.22
CA ASP A 411 0.56 -6.67 6.60
C ASP A 411 0.38 -8.16 6.31
N GLY A 412 0.12 -8.95 7.35
CA GLY A 412 0.06 -10.41 7.24
C GLY A 412 1.44 -11.11 7.30
N GLY A 413 2.44 -10.53 7.95
CA GLY A 413 3.73 -11.17 8.17
C GLY A 413 3.65 -12.56 8.85
N LYS A 414 2.71 -12.77 9.79
CA LYS A 414 2.47 -14.11 10.39
C LYS A 414 2.11 -15.17 9.33
N PRO A 415 1.02 -15.02 8.56
CA PRO A 415 0.67 -16.01 7.56
C PRO A 415 1.75 -16.16 6.49
N ALA A 416 2.53 -15.12 6.16
CA ALA A 416 3.66 -15.23 5.26
C ALA A 416 4.75 -16.17 5.81
N LEU A 417 5.20 -15.97 7.06
CA LEU A 417 6.18 -16.84 7.72
C LEU A 417 5.72 -18.31 7.84
N GLU A 418 4.48 -18.54 8.25
CA GLU A 418 3.91 -19.90 8.33
C GLU A 418 3.86 -20.58 6.95
N THR A 419 3.61 -19.79 5.90
CA THR A 419 3.58 -20.30 4.52
C THR A 419 4.98 -20.58 3.99
N VAL A 420 5.98 -19.74 4.30
CA VAL A 420 7.39 -19.99 3.98
C VAL A 420 7.87 -21.28 4.64
N GLN A 421 7.56 -21.47 5.93
CA GLN A 421 7.88 -22.71 6.64
C GLN A 421 7.29 -23.94 5.93
N ARG A 422 6.06 -23.85 5.43
CA ARG A 422 5.39 -24.97 4.76
C ARG A 422 5.89 -25.19 3.32
N LEU A 423 6.12 -24.11 2.56
CA LEU A 423 6.28 -24.17 1.10
C LEU A 423 7.72 -24.02 0.62
N LEU A 424 8.63 -23.41 1.37
CA LEU A 424 10.02 -23.27 0.93
C LEU A 424 10.65 -24.63 0.56
N PRO A 425 10.55 -25.69 1.39
CA PRO A 425 11.13 -26.98 1.03
C PRO A 425 10.51 -27.60 -0.23
N VAL A 426 9.24 -27.30 -0.51
CA VAL A 426 8.51 -27.82 -1.68
C VAL A 426 8.90 -27.06 -2.94
N LEU A 427 8.95 -25.72 -2.86
CA LEU A 427 9.23 -24.83 -4.00
C LEU A 427 10.70 -24.87 -4.43
N CYS A 428 11.61 -25.27 -3.54
CA CYS A 428 13.02 -25.48 -3.90
C CYS A 428 13.28 -26.80 -4.65
N GLN A 429 12.32 -27.72 -4.66
CA GLN A 429 12.45 -29.02 -5.32
C GLN A 429 11.82 -29.00 -6.71
N PRO A 430 12.22 -29.91 -7.62
CA PRO A 430 11.51 -30.14 -8.87
C PRO A 430 10.02 -30.45 -8.61
N PRO A 431 9.09 -29.97 -9.47
CA PRO A 431 9.33 -29.29 -10.76
C PRO A 431 9.57 -27.77 -10.66
N TYR A 432 9.56 -27.19 -9.46
CA TYR A 432 9.61 -25.73 -9.25
C TYR A 432 11.03 -25.19 -9.36
N GLY A 433 11.97 -25.76 -8.61
CA GLY A 433 13.39 -25.40 -8.64
C GLY A 433 13.70 -23.95 -8.27
N LEU A 434 12.89 -23.31 -7.43
CA LEU A 434 13.14 -21.94 -6.97
C LEU A 434 14.29 -21.89 -5.96
N THR A 435 14.98 -20.76 -5.87
CA THR A 435 15.97 -20.54 -4.81
C THR A 435 15.28 -20.05 -3.53
N PRO A 436 15.88 -20.27 -2.33
CA PRO A 436 15.38 -19.67 -1.10
C PRO A 436 15.22 -18.14 -1.22
N ASP A 437 16.15 -17.44 -1.88
CA ASP A 437 16.07 -16.00 -2.08
C ASP A 437 14.87 -15.58 -2.93
N GLN A 438 14.52 -16.37 -3.96
CA GLN A 438 13.31 -16.12 -4.77
C GLN A 438 12.03 -16.32 -3.93
N VAL A 439 11.99 -17.35 -3.09
CA VAL A 439 10.87 -17.59 -2.17
C VAL A 439 10.74 -16.45 -1.16
N VAL A 440 11.86 -15.98 -0.61
CA VAL A 440 11.89 -14.82 0.31
C VAL A 440 11.38 -13.58 -0.39
N ALA A 441 11.86 -13.27 -1.60
CA ALA A 441 11.41 -12.10 -2.36
C ALA A 441 9.89 -12.11 -2.57
N ILE A 442 9.31 -13.24 -2.99
CA ILE A 442 7.85 -13.38 -3.16
C ILE A 442 7.10 -13.18 -1.83
N ALA A 443 7.68 -13.61 -0.71
CA ALA A 443 7.07 -13.55 0.61
C ALA A 443 7.17 -12.17 1.29
N SER A 444 8.15 -11.35 0.91
CA SER A 444 8.45 -10.03 1.49
C SER A 444 7.59 -8.90 0.89
N HIS A 445 6.29 -9.13 0.81
CA HIS A 445 5.29 -8.15 0.37
C HIS A 445 3.96 -8.39 1.08
N ASP A 446 3.10 -7.36 1.09
CA ASP A 446 1.71 -7.51 1.53
C ASP A 446 1.02 -8.61 0.70
N GLY A 447 0.48 -9.61 1.39
CA GLY A 447 -0.11 -10.78 0.74
C GLY A 447 0.88 -11.85 0.28
N GLY A 448 2.14 -11.85 0.76
CA GLY A 448 3.16 -12.84 0.40
C GLY A 448 2.72 -14.31 0.54
N LYS A 449 1.90 -14.65 1.56
CA LYS A 449 1.25 -15.98 1.65
C LYS A 449 0.50 -16.33 0.37
N GLN A 450 -0.35 -15.41 -0.09
CA GLN A 450 -1.22 -15.62 -1.24
C GLN A 450 -0.40 -15.77 -2.52
N ALA A 451 0.67 -14.97 -2.64
CA ALA A 451 1.60 -15.06 -3.76
C ALA A 451 2.29 -16.44 -3.79
N LEU A 452 2.84 -16.92 -2.67
CA LEU A 452 3.50 -18.23 -2.58
C LEU A 452 2.54 -19.41 -2.90
N GLU A 453 1.34 -19.42 -2.32
CA GLU A 453 0.33 -20.45 -2.61
C GLU A 453 -0.06 -20.45 -4.11
N THR A 454 -0.10 -19.27 -4.72
CA THR A 454 -0.42 -19.12 -6.14
C THR A 454 0.74 -19.54 -7.04
N VAL A 455 1.98 -19.24 -6.67
CA VAL A 455 3.19 -19.72 -7.37
C VAL A 455 3.25 -21.24 -7.35
N GLN A 456 3.01 -21.87 -6.19
CA GLN A 456 2.93 -23.33 -6.09
C GLN A 456 1.88 -23.91 -7.06
N ARG A 457 0.70 -23.26 -7.17
CA ARG A 457 -0.37 -23.75 -8.04
C ARG A 457 -0.11 -23.49 -9.53
N LEU A 458 0.41 -22.32 -9.88
CA LEU A 458 0.42 -21.81 -11.26
C LEU A 458 1.78 -21.87 -11.96
N LEU A 459 2.90 -21.96 -11.24
CA LEU A 459 4.22 -22.02 -11.87
C LEU A 459 4.32 -23.18 -12.88
N PRO A 460 3.94 -24.43 -12.55
CA PRO A 460 4.04 -25.53 -13.51
C PRO A 460 3.18 -25.29 -14.76
N VAL A 461 1.96 -24.77 -14.57
CA VAL A 461 0.99 -24.49 -15.64
C VAL A 461 1.49 -23.36 -16.56
N LEU A 462 2.01 -22.28 -16.00
CA LEU A 462 2.54 -21.16 -16.77
C LEU A 462 3.82 -21.52 -17.53
N CYS A 463 4.68 -22.36 -16.94
CA CYS A 463 5.89 -22.83 -17.62
C CYS A 463 5.57 -23.82 -18.75
N GLN A 464 4.69 -24.79 -18.51
CA GLN A 464 4.38 -25.85 -19.48
C GLN A 464 3.47 -25.36 -20.61
N ASP A 465 2.37 -24.66 -20.28
CA ASP A 465 1.35 -24.31 -21.26
C ASP A 465 1.62 -22.97 -21.96
N HIS A 466 2.37 -22.08 -21.30
CA HIS A 466 2.58 -20.70 -21.77
C HIS A 466 4.06 -20.36 -22.04
N GLY A 467 4.98 -21.31 -21.83
CA GLY A 467 6.39 -21.15 -22.13
C GLY A 467 7.11 -20.09 -21.30
N LEU A 468 6.53 -19.68 -20.15
CA LEU A 468 7.19 -18.75 -19.23
C LEU A 468 8.34 -19.44 -18.50
N THR A 469 9.36 -18.68 -18.13
CA THR A 469 10.44 -19.18 -17.28
C THR A 469 10.06 -19.04 -15.79
N PRO A 470 10.63 -19.87 -14.89
CA PRO A 470 10.44 -19.67 -13.45
C PRO A 470 10.82 -18.26 -12.99
N GLY A 471 11.88 -17.67 -13.58
CA GLY A 471 12.28 -16.29 -13.29
C GLY A 471 11.23 -15.25 -13.67
N GLN A 472 10.50 -15.45 -14.78
CA GLN A 472 9.38 -14.58 -15.16
C GLN A 472 8.19 -14.71 -14.20
N VAL A 473 7.88 -15.94 -13.77
CA VAL A 473 6.82 -16.17 -12.77
C VAL A 473 7.19 -15.51 -11.44
N VAL A 474 8.45 -15.62 -11.02
CA VAL A 474 8.97 -14.94 -9.82
C VAL A 474 8.87 -13.41 -9.96
N ALA A 475 9.24 -12.84 -11.11
CA ALA A 475 9.14 -11.39 -11.34
C ALA A 475 7.70 -10.87 -11.22
N ILE A 476 6.72 -11.62 -11.73
CA ILE A 476 5.30 -11.27 -11.59
C ILE A 476 4.84 -11.39 -10.12
N ALA A 477 5.31 -12.42 -9.42
CA ALA A 477 4.90 -12.73 -8.05
C ALA A 477 5.55 -11.83 -6.98
N ASN A 478 6.75 -11.29 -7.25
CA ASN A 478 7.54 -10.46 -6.37
C ASN A 478 7.06 -8.99 -6.35
N ASN A 479 5.76 -8.79 -6.16
CA ASN A 479 5.12 -7.48 -6.09
C ASN A 479 3.88 -7.56 -5.18
N ILE A 480 3.45 -6.42 -4.65
CA ILE A 480 2.15 -6.30 -3.96
C ILE A 480 1.04 -6.69 -4.94
N GLY A 481 0.26 -7.71 -4.58
CA GLY A 481 -0.76 -8.28 -5.46
C GLY A 481 -0.21 -9.29 -6.49
N GLY A 482 0.91 -9.96 -6.22
CA GLY A 482 1.45 -11.02 -7.08
C GLY A 482 0.46 -12.14 -7.41
N LYS A 483 -0.39 -12.58 -6.46
CA LYS A 483 -1.47 -13.56 -6.72
C LYS A 483 -2.42 -13.12 -7.84
N PRO A 484 -3.14 -11.98 -7.69
CA PRO A 484 -4.05 -11.56 -8.75
C PRO A 484 -3.33 -11.29 -10.07
N ALA A 485 -2.06 -10.85 -10.06
CA ALA A 485 -1.28 -10.69 -11.27
C ALA A 485 -1.04 -12.04 -11.99
N LEU A 486 -0.58 -13.08 -11.28
CA LEU A 486 -0.37 -14.42 -11.84
C LEU A 486 -1.66 -15.04 -12.41
N GLU A 487 -2.77 -14.97 -11.66
CA GLU A 487 -4.07 -15.46 -12.12
C GLU A 487 -4.54 -14.72 -13.38
N THR A 488 -4.24 -13.42 -13.48
CA THR A 488 -4.58 -12.61 -14.65
C THR A 488 -3.68 -12.93 -15.84
N VAL A 489 -2.38 -13.18 -15.64
CA VAL A 489 -1.46 -13.64 -16.69
C VAL A 489 -1.93 -14.97 -17.25
N GLN A 490 -2.26 -15.95 -16.40
CA GLN A 490 -2.80 -17.24 -16.85
C GLN A 490 -4.05 -17.05 -17.73
N ARG A 491 -4.96 -16.16 -17.34
CA ARG A 491 -6.21 -15.92 -18.07
C ARG A 491 -5.99 -15.13 -19.38
N LEU A 492 -5.16 -14.08 -19.34
CA LEU A 492 -5.08 -13.08 -20.41
C LEU A 492 -3.89 -13.27 -21.35
N LEU A 493 -2.83 -13.99 -20.97
CA LEU A 493 -1.67 -14.18 -21.86
C LEU A 493 -2.07 -14.80 -23.22
N PRO A 494 -2.87 -15.88 -23.29
CA PRO A 494 -3.29 -16.45 -24.57
C PRO A 494 -4.09 -15.46 -25.42
N VAL A 495 -4.98 -14.68 -24.78
CA VAL A 495 -5.83 -13.69 -25.46
C VAL A 495 -4.97 -12.54 -26.00
N LEU A 496 -4.07 -12.00 -25.17
CA LEU A 496 -3.22 -10.88 -25.53
C LEU A 496 -2.22 -11.20 -26.64
N CYS A 497 -1.68 -12.43 -26.61
CA CYS A 497 -0.79 -12.89 -27.66
C CYS A 497 -1.52 -13.14 -28.98
N LYS A 498 -2.68 -13.83 -28.94
CA LYS A 498 -3.39 -14.23 -30.17
C LYS A 498 -4.13 -13.07 -30.83
N GLU A 499 -4.83 -12.24 -30.06
CA GLU A 499 -5.72 -11.20 -30.60
C GLU A 499 -4.97 -9.88 -30.87
N TYR A 500 -4.00 -9.53 -30.03
CA TYR A 500 -3.31 -8.23 -30.08
C TYR A 500 -1.83 -8.32 -30.47
N GLY A 501 -1.32 -9.53 -30.73
CA GLY A 501 0.06 -9.74 -31.18
C GLY A 501 1.13 -9.39 -30.15
N LEU A 502 0.79 -9.31 -28.87
CA LEU A 502 1.77 -9.05 -27.82
C LEU A 502 2.66 -10.29 -27.61
N THR A 503 3.93 -10.07 -27.28
CA THR A 503 4.83 -11.16 -26.90
C THR A 503 4.65 -11.54 -25.42
N PRO A 504 4.94 -12.78 -25.02
CA PRO A 504 4.95 -13.16 -23.61
C PRO A 504 5.83 -12.24 -22.75
N ASN A 505 6.97 -11.79 -23.26
CA ASN A 505 7.85 -10.85 -22.58
C ASN A 505 7.18 -9.49 -22.32
N GLN A 506 6.37 -8.98 -23.24
CA GLN A 506 5.62 -7.74 -23.04
C GLN A 506 4.51 -7.93 -22.00
N VAL A 507 3.82 -9.08 -22.01
CA VAL A 507 2.82 -9.41 -20.98
C VAL A 507 3.47 -9.50 -19.59
N VAL A 508 4.63 -10.14 -19.49
CA VAL A 508 5.43 -10.22 -18.25
C VAL A 508 5.86 -8.83 -17.79
N ALA A 509 6.34 -7.96 -18.70
CA ALA A 509 6.73 -6.60 -18.36
C ALA A 509 5.58 -5.80 -17.76
N ILE A 510 4.38 -5.87 -18.35
CA ILE A 510 3.18 -5.20 -17.81
C ILE A 510 2.80 -5.77 -16.44
N ALA A 511 2.97 -7.08 -16.24
CA ALA A 511 2.53 -7.78 -15.04
C ALA A 511 3.50 -7.67 -13.85
N SER A 512 4.76 -7.34 -14.08
CA SER A 512 5.85 -7.38 -13.08
C SER A 512 5.99 -6.08 -12.26
N HIS A 513 4.87 -5.41 -11.97
CA HIS A 513 4.81 -4.19 -11.17
C HIS A 513 3.63 -4.25 -10.19
N ASN A 514 3.67 -3.44 -9.13
CA ASN A 514 2.52 -3.26 -8.24
C ASN A 514 1.29 -2.83 -9.06
N GLY A 515 0.21 -3.63 -8.99
CA GLY A 515 -0.97 -3.43 -9.83
C GLY A 515 -0.90 -4.03 -11.24
N GLY A 516 -0.08 -5.06 -11.46
CA GLY A 516 0.01 -5.76 -12.75
C GLY A 516 -1.33 -6.30 -13.27
N LYS A 517 -2.21 -6.84 -12.40
CA LYS A 517 -3.58 -7.26 -12.78
C LYS A 517 -4.38 -6.12 -13.43
N PRO A 518 -4.64 -5.00 -12.73
CA PRO A 518 -5.41 -3.92 -13.32
C PRO A 518 -4.73 -3.32 -14.57
N ALA A 519 -3.40 -3.34 -14.67
CA ALA A 519 -2.69 -2.93 -15.88
C ALA A 519 -3.01 -3.85 -17.07
N LEU A 520 -2.90 -5.17 -16.92
CA LEU A 520 -3.24 -6.16 -17.97
C LEU A 520 -4.71 -6.06 -18.42
N GLU A 521 -5.65 -5.98 -17.47
CA GLU A 521 -7.09 -5.82 -17.79
C GLU A 521 -7.35 -4.51 -18.55
N THR A 522 -6.60 -3.44 -18.22
CA THR A 522 -6.71 -2.16 -18.91
C THR A 522 -6.09 -2.21 -20.30
N VAL A 523 -4.97 -2.91 -20.49
CA VAL A 523 -4.37 -3.14 -21.81
C VAL A 523 -5.34 -3.90 -22.70
N GLN A 524 -5.93 -5.00 -22.22
CA GLN A 524 -6.94 -5.74 -22.98
C GLN A 524 -8.10 -4.84 -23.43
N ARG A 525 -8.58 -3.96 -22.54
CA ARG A 525 -9.71 -3.06 -22.83
C ARG A 525 -9.34 -1.89 -23.75
N LEU A 526 -8.17 -1.27 -23.54
CA LEU A 526 -7.82 0.01 -24.16
C LEU A 526 -6.85 -0.09 -25.32
N LEU A 527 -6.07 -1.17 -25.47
CA LEU A 527 -5.18 -1.35 -26.62
C LEU A 527 -5.92 -1.20 -27.96
N PRO A 528 -7.05 -1.91 -28.23
CA PRO A 528 -7.76 -1.73 -29.50
C PRO A 528 -8.32 -0.31 -29.68
N VAL A 529 -8.63 0.41 -28.59
CA VAL A 529 -9.15 1.78 -28.65
C VAL A 529 -8.03 2.79 -28.94
N LEU A 530 -6.88 2.65 -28.25
CA LEU A 530 -5.75 3.57 -28.34
C LEU A 530 -4.95 3.41 -29.65
N CYS A 531 -5.04 2.25 -30.30
CA CYS A 531 -4.46 2.07 -31.63
C CYS A 531 -5.25 2.75 -32.75
N GLN A 532 -6.52 3.07 -32.51
CA GLN A 532 -7.37 3.69 -33.52
C GLN A 532 -7.31 5.23 -33.46
N PRO A 533 -7.66 5.92 -34.56
CA PRO A 533 -7.89 7.37 -34.51
C PRO A 533 -8.94 7.74 -33.43
N PRO A 534 -8.79 8.86 -32.72
CA PRO A 534 -7.80 9.93 -32.92
C PRO A 534 -6.45 9.72 -32.20
N TYR A 535 -6.25 8.57 -31.55
CA TYR A 535 -5.07 8.29 -30.73
C TYR A 535 -3.88 7.85 -31.57
N GLY A 536 -4.04 6.77 -32.36
CA GLY A 536 -3.02 6.27 -33.27
C GLY A 536 -1.75 5.75 -32.60
N LEU A 537 -1.85 5.23 -31.36
CA LEU A 537 -0.70 4.67 -30.65
C LEU A 537 -0.33 3.28 -31.15
N THR A 538 0.95 2.95 -31.13
CA THR A 538 1.41 1.58 -31.42
C THR A 538 1.24 0.67 -30.21
N PRO A 539 1.11 -0.66 -30.39
CA PRO A 539 1.11 -1.60 -29.28
C PRO A 539 2.33 -1.45 -28.37
N ASN A 540 3.51 -1.16 -28.92
CA ASN A 540 4.73 -0.94 -28.15
C ASN A 540 4.65 0.32 -27.26
N GLN A 541 4.02 1.40 -27.73
CA GLN A 541 3.79 2.59 -26.91
C GLN A 541 2.79 2.29 -25.78
N VAL A 542 1.73 1.54 -26.07
CA VAL A 542 0.77 1.10 -25.03
C VAL A 542 1.45 0.23 -23.98
N VAL A 543 2.31 -0.71 -24.39
CA VAL A 543 3.11 -1.55 -23.48
C VAL A 543 4.05 -0.70 -22.64
N ALA A 544 4.75 0.28 -23.23
CA ALA A 544 5.65 1.17 -22.51
C ALA A 544 4.92 1.96 -21.41
N ILE A 545 3.72 2.49 -21.71
CA ILE A 545 2.90 3.19 -20.71
C ILE A 545 2.44 2.22 -19.60
N ALA A 546 2.08 0.99 -19.97
CA ALA A 546 1.51 0.01 -19.05
C ALA A 546 2.55 -0.68 -18.15
N SER A 547 3.81 -0.73 -18.56
CA SER A 547 4.91 -1.43 -17.86
C SER A 547 5.58 -0.56 -16.80
N ASN A 548 4.76 0.07 -15.95
CA ASN A 548 5.18 0.94 -14.85
C ASN A 548 4.17 0.83 -13.69
N HIS A 549 4.57 1.27 -12.50
CA HIS A 549 3.66 1.36 -11.36
C HIS A 549 2.49 2.29 -11.68
N GLY A 550 1.28 1.75 -11.55
CA GLY A 550 0.06 2.47 -11.92
C GLY A 550 -0.19 2.57 -13.42
N GLY A 551 0.36 1.66 -14.24
CA GLY A 551 0.15 1.62 -15.71
C GLY A 551 -1.33 1.71 -16.14
N LYS A 552 -2.27 1.10 -15.39
CA LYS A 552 -3.73 1.30 -15.58
C LYS A 552 -4.09 2.79 -15.59
N GLN A 553 -3.66 3.51 -14.57
CA GLN A 553 -3.99 4.90 -14.35
C GLN A 553 -3.39 5.78 -15.45
N ALA A 554 -2.16 5.47 -15.86
CA ALA A 554 -1.51 6.14 -16.98
C ALA A 554 -2.30 5.94 -18.28
N LEU A 555 -2.67 4.70 -18.65
CA LEU A 555 -3.46 4.40 -19.85
C LEU A 555 -4.83 5.09 -19.87
N GLU A 556 -5.60 5.03 -18.76
CA GLU A 556 -6.90 5.72 -18.64
C GLU A 556 -6.75 7.24 -18.78
N THR A 557 -5.64 7.79 -18.26
CA THR A 557 -5.34 9.22 -18.38
C THR A 557 -4.91 9.61 -19.78
N VAL A 558 -4.13 8.78 -20.48
CA VAL A 558 -3.78 8.96 -21.90
C VAL A 558 -5.04 8.96 -22.76
N GLN A 559 -5.95 8.00 -22.55
CA GLN A 559 -7.23 7.96 -23.26
C GLN A 559 -8.03 9.25 -23.09
N ARG A 560 -8.03 9.82 -21.88
CA ARG A 560 -8.76 11.05 -21.55
C ARG A 560 -8.07 12.32 -22.06
N LEU A 561 -6.75 12.42 -21.91
CA LEU A 561 -6.01 13.67 -22.07
C LEU A 561 -5.27 13.79 -23.40
N LEU A 562 -4.91 12.71 -24.09
CA LEU A 562 -4.20 12.80 -25.37
C LEU A 562 -4.96 13.68 -26.39
N PRO A 563 -6.29 13.52 -26.61
CA PRO A 563 -7.01 14.37 -27.55
C PRO A 563 -7.06 15.85 -27.13
N VAL A 564 -6.98 16.13 -25.82
CA VAL A 564 -6.99 17.49 -25.25
C VAL A 564 -5.62 18.14 -25.41
N LEU A 565 -4.55 17.41 -25.05
CA LEU A 565 -3.16 17.89 -25.09
C LEU A 565 -2.64 18.09 -26.52
N ARG A 566 -3.25 17.45 -27.53
CA ARG A 566 -2.94 17.71 -28.94
C ARG A 566 -3.48 19.06 -29.44
N LYS A 567 -4.52 19.59 -28.82
CA LYS A 567 -5.15 20.85 -29.25
C LYS A 567 -4.45 22.06 -28.62
N PRO A 568 -4.53 23.26 -29.25
CA PRO A 568 -4.14 24.50 -28.60
C PRO A 568 -4.87 24.68 -27.25
N PRO A 569 -4.23 25.25 -26.22
CA PRO A 569 -2.91 25.90 -26.23
C PRO A 569 -1.70 24.95 -26.01
N TYR A 570 -1.94 23.63 -25.94
CA TYR A 570 -0.92 22.64 -25.59
C TYR A 570 -0.06 22.25 -26.78
N GLY A 571 -0.68 21.71 -27.84
CA GLY A 571 0.01 21.33 -29.09
C GLY A 571 1.01 20.18 -28.96
N LEU A 572 0.84 19.29 -27.98
CA LEU A 572 1.75 18.15 -27.77
C LEU A 572 1.54 17.05 -28.80
N THR A 573 2.62 16.36 -29.19
CA THR A 573 2.53 15.18 -30.06
C THR A 573 2.16 13.92 -29.27
N PRO A 574 1.60 12.88 -29.92
CA PRO A 574 1.38 11.58 -29.27
C PRO A 574 2.65 11.02 -28.62
N GLU A 575 3.81 11.18 -29.25
CA GLU A 575 5.11 10.71 -28.76
C GLU A 575 5.50 11.42 -27.46
N GLN A 576 5.30 12.74 -27.38
CA GLN A 576 5.56 13.51 -26.16
C GLN A 576 4.62 13.08 -25.02
N VAL A 577 3.34 12.82 -25.32
CA VAL A 577 2.38 12.31 -24.33
C VAL A 577 2.77 10.91 -23.85
N VAL A 578 3.22 10.03 -24.75
CA VAL A 578 3.73 8.70 -24.40
C VAL A 578 4.98 8.79 -23.54
N ALA A 579 5.93 9.68 -23.86
CA ALA A 579 7.13 9.88 -23.07
C ALA A 579 6.79 10.27 -21.62
N ILE A 580 5.89 11.24 -21.42
CA ILE A 580 5.44 11.65 -20.08
C ILE A 580 4.72 10.50 -19.34
N ALA A 581 3.95 9.70 -20.07
CA ALA A 581 3.11 8.66 -19.48
C ALA A 581 3.87 7.36 -19.14
N SER A 582 5.07 7.15 -19.70
CA SER A 582 5.83 5.90 -19.59
C SER A 582 6.78 5.86 -18.38
N HIS A 583 6.35 6.45 -17.26
CA HIS A 583 7.08 6.56 -16.00
C HIS A 583 6.17 6.31 -14.81
N ASP A 584 6.78 6.03 -13.65
CA ASP A 584 6.04 5.86 -12.41
C ASP A 584 5.33 7.18 -12.06
N GLY A 585 4.00 7.09 -11.93
CA GLY A 585 3.15 8.27 -11.74
C GLY A 585 2.83 9.05 -13.03
N GLY A 586 2.96 8.46 -14.22
CA GLY A 586 2.65 9.09 -15.51
C GLY A 586 1.27 9.77 -15.58
N LYS A 587 0.22 9.23 -14.91
CA LYS A 587 -1.07 9.92 -14.72
C LYS A 587 -0.90 11.30 -14.11
N GLN A 588 -0.17 11.36 -13.00
CA GLN A 588 0.02 12.58 -12.23
C GLN A 588 0.82 13.60 -13.04
N ALA A 589 1.83 13.14 -13.78
CA ALA A 589 2.60 13.99 -14.67
C ALA A 589 1.71 14.59 -15.78
N LEU A 590 0.88 13.79 -16.46
CA LEU A 590 -0.03 14.27 -17.51
C LEU A 590 -1.07 15.28 -16.99
N GLU A 591 -1.69 15.03 -15.83
CA GLU A 591 -2.66 15.95 -15.22
C GLU A 591 -1.99 17.28 -14.83
N THR A 592 -0.76 17.21 -14.31
CA THR A 592 0.02 18.41 -13.98
C THR A 592 0.47 19.16 -15.23
N VAL A 593 0.84 18.49 -16.31
CA VAL A 593 1.15 19.12 -17.61
C VAL A 593 -0.09 19.85 -18.15
N GLN A 594 -1.26 19.21 -18.12
CA GLN A 594 -2.51 19.85 -18.53
C GLN A 594 -2.79 21.14 -17.73
N ARG A 595 -2.48 21.13 -16.43
CA ARG A 595 -2.71 22.27 -15.53
C ARG A 595 -1.66 23.37 -15.68
N LEU A 596 -0.37 23.00 -15.77
CA LEU A 596 0.75 23.92 -15.64
C LEU A 596 1.38 24.36 -16.95
N LEU A 597 1.29 23.59 -18.05
CA LEU A 597 1.88 23.99 -19.32
C LEU A 597 1.41 25.39 -19.78
N PRO A 598 0.11 25.74 -19.75
CA PRO A 598 -0.34 27.08 -20.14
C PRO A 598 0.16 28.20 -19.22
N VAL A 599 0.45 27.87 -17.95
CA VAL A 599 0.97 28.81 -16.94
C VAL A 599 2.46 29.03 -17.13
N LEU A 600 3.23 27.95 -17.28
CA LEU A 600 4.69 27.98 -17.43
C LEU A 600 5.16 28.58 -18.76
N ARG A 601 4.28 28.66 -19.76
CA ARG A 601 4.56 29.37 -21.01
C ARG A 601 4.50 30.89 -20.89
N LYS A 602 3.80 31.41 -19.88
CA LYS A 602 3.63 32.86 -19.67
C LYS A 602 4.77 33.42 -18.81
N PRO A 603 5.07 34.73 -18.90
CA PRO A 603 5.93 35.39 -17.93
C PRO A 603 5.42 35.19 -16.49
N PRO A 604 6.30 35.08 -15.49
CA PRO A 604 7.76 35.23 -15.55
C PRO A 604 8.54 33.97 -15.98
N TYR A 605 7.86 32.88 -16.34
CA TYR A 605 8.50 31.58 -16.60
C TYR A 605 9.06 31.45 -18.03
N GLY A 606 8.23 31.70 -19.04
CA GLY A 606 8.63 31.69 -20.45
C GLY A 606 9.14 30.34 -20.99
N LEU A 607 8.73 29.21 -20.40
CA LEU A 607 9.17 27.87 -20.82
C LEU A 607 8.52 27.42 -22.13
N THR A 608 9.24 26.65 -22.94
CA THR A 608 8.68 26.02 -24.15
C THR A 608 7.93 24.72 -23.81
N PRO A 609 6.99 24.26 -24.65
CA PRO A 609 6.35 22.95 -24.48
C PRO A 609 7.36 21.81 -24.34
N GLU A 610 8.44 21.83 -25.11
CA GLU A 610 9.50 20.82 -25.09
C GLU A 610 10.23 20.77 -23.76
N GLN A 611 10.51 21.93 -23.15
CA GLN A 611 11.11 22.02 -21.82
C GLN A 611 10.17 21.46 -20.74
N VAL A 612 8.87 21.74 -20.85
CA VAL A 612 7.86 21.19 -19.92
C VAL A 612 7.75 19.67 -20.09
N VAL A 613 7.78 19.16 -21.31
CA VAL A 613 7.79 17.71 -21.60
C VAL A 613 9.04 17.05 -21.02
N ALA A 614 10.21 17.66 -21.19
CA ALA A 614 11.48 17.14 -20.64
C ALA A 614 11.43 17.02 -19.12
N ILE A 615 10.92 18.04 -18.41
CA ILE A 615 10.77 17.99 -16.94
C ILE A 615 9.76 16.90 -16.51
N ALA A 616 8.72 16.69 -17.32
CA ALA A 616 7.63 15.77 -17.00
C ALA A 616 7.92 14.30 -17.32
N SER A 617 8.91 14.01 -18.18
CA SER A 617 9.21 12.65 -18.69
C SER A 617 10.23 11.93 -17.81
N HIS A 618 9.97 11.92 -16.50
CA HIS A 618 10.80 11.32 -15.47
C HIS A 618 9.94 10.86 -14.29
N ASP A 619 10.48 9.93 -13.50
CA ASP A 619 9.82 9.52 -12.26
C ASP A 619 9.69 10.73 -11.32
N GLY A 620 8.45 11.02 -10.91
CA GLY A 620 8.15 12.22 -10.13
C GLY A 620 8.00 13.52 -10.94
N GLY A 621 7.79 13.46 -12.26
CA GLY A 621 7.62 14.65 -13.13
C GLY A 621 6.59 15.68 -12.65
N LYS A 622 5.48 15.25 -12.00
CA LYS A 622 4.53 16.17 -11.33
C LYS A 622 5.23 17.05 -10.29
N GLN A 623 6.04 16.42 -9.43
CA GLN A 623 6.72 17.08 -8.34
C GLN A 623 7.77 18.06 -8.88
N ALA A 624 8.49 17.65 -9.93
CA ALA A 624 9.46 18.52 -10.60
C ALA A 624 8.76 19.77 -11.20
N LEU A 625 7.64 19.61 -11.92
CA LEU A 625 6.89 20.73 -12.49
C LEU A 625 6.34 21.70 -11.44
N GLU A 626 5.77 21.20 -10.34
CA GLU A 626 5.26 22.03 -9.25
C GLU A 626 6.39 22.79 -8.54
N THR A 627 7.55 22.13 -8.35
CA THR A 627 8.74 22.78 -7.80
C THR A 627 9.32 23.84 -8.76
N VAL A 628 9.34 23.58 -10.07
CA VAL A 628 9.76 24.57 -11.09
C VAL A 628 8.82 25.78 -11.06
N GLN A 629 7.50 25.56 -11.01
CA GLN A 629 6.54 26.66 -10.88
C GLN A 629 6.82 27.52 -9.63
N ARG A 630 7.18 26.89 -8.51
CA ARG A 630 7.47 27.63 -7.26
C ARG A 630 8.83 28.33 -7.29
N LEU A 631 9.88 27.65 -7.75
CA LEU A 631 11.27 28.06 -7.55
C LEU A 631 11.89 28.78 -8.74
N LEU A 632 11.45 28.56 -9.98
CA LEU A 632 12.05 29.20 -11.15
C LEU A 632 12.08 30.73 -11.04
N PRO A 633 10.97 31.42 -10.69
CA PRO A 633 10.99 32.88 -10.58
C PRO A 633 11.91 33.36 -9.47
N VAL A 634 12.06 32.58 -8.39
CA VAL A 634 12.91 32.93 -7.25
C VAL A 634 14.38 32.76 -7.60
N LEU A 635 14.76 31.60 -8.15
CA LEU A 635 16.13 31.24 -8.51
C LEU A 635 16.71 32.12 -9.63
N CYS A 636 15.87 32.66 -10.50
CA CYS A 636 16.32 33.55 -11.58
C CYS A 636 16.54 35.00 -11.14
N GLN A 637 16.04 35.39 -9.96
CA GLN A 637 16.21 36.74 -9.43
C GLN A 637 17.48 36.85 -8.57
N PRO A 638 18.05 38.06 -8.42
CA PRO A 638 19.08 38.30 -7.42
C PRO A 638 18.58 37.93 -6.00
N PRO A 639 19.42 37.34 -5.13
CA PRO A 639 20.87 37.16 -5.27
C PRO A 639 21.31 35.88 -6.02
N TYR A 640 20.39 35.03 -6.46
CA TYR A 640 20.72 33.69 -6.96
C TYR A 640 21.19 33.68 -8.43
N GLY A 641 20.49 34.39 -9.31
CA GLY A 641 20.95 34.65 -10.69
C GLY A 641 21.10 33.42 -11.59
N LEU A 642 20.35 32.34 -11.37
CA LEU A 642 20.31 31.20 -12.30
C LEU A 642 19.53 31.54 -13.57
N THR A 643 19.86 30.90 -14.68
CA THR A 643 19.07 31.03 -15.92
C THR A 643 17.91 30.03 -15.93
N PRO A 644 16.78 30.34 -16.61
CA PRO A 644 15.68 29.38 -16.78
C PRO A 644 16.13 28.03 -17.34
N ASN A 645 17.08 28.03 -18.29
CA ASN A 645 17.62 26.81 -18.88
C ASN A 645 18.39 25.94 -17.86
N GLN A 646 19.11 26.55 -16.92
CA GLN A 646 19.79 25.81 -15.85
C GLN A 646 18.78 25.18 -14.89
N VAL A 647 17.72 25.91 -14.55
CA VAL A 647 16.63 25.37 -13.71
C VAL A 647 15.94 24.19 -14.40
N VAL A 648 15.64 24.31 -15.70
CA VAL A 648 15.05 23.22 -16.50
C VAL A 648 16.00 22.00 -16.55
N ALA A 649 17.30 22.20 -16.74
CA ALA A 649 18.26 21.11 -16.80
C ALA A 649 18.38 20.32 -15.49
N ILE A 650 18.32 21.02 -14.34
CA ILE A 650 18.30 20.37 -13.02
C ILE A 650 16.99 19.59 -12.82
N ALA A 651 15.87 20.16 -13.28
CA ALA A 651 14.55 19.58 -13.11
C ALA A 651 14.26 18.36 -14.01
N SER A 652 14.91 18.28 -15.18
CA SER A 652 14.66 17.25 -16.22
C SER A 652 15.44 15.96 -15.96
N GLN A 653 15.32 15.42 -14.74
CA GLN A 653 15.99 14.22 -14.26
C GLN A 653 15.16 13.55 -13.16
N ASP A 654 15.36 12.25 -12.95
CA ASP A 654 14.76 11.55 -11.81
C ASP A 654 15.20 12.22 -10.51
N GLY A 655 14.24 12.58 -9.66
CA GLY A 655 14.49 13.36 -8.45
C GLY A 655 14.74 14.87 -8.68
N GLY A 656 14.36 15.43 -9.83
CA GLY A 656 14.55 16.85 -10.16
C GLY A 656 13.99 17.84 -9.12
N LYS A 657 12.88 17.51 -8.44
CA LYS A 657 12.39 18.29 -7.28
C LYS A 657 13.45 18.40 -6.18
N GLN A 658 14.02 17.26 -5.77
CA GLN A 658 14.99 17.19 -4.68
C GLN A 658 16.25 17.96 -5.06
N ALA A 659 16.73 17.78 -6.29
CA ALA A 659 17.88 18.53 -6.80
C ALA A 659 17.62 20.05 -6.77
N LEU A 660 16.46 20.52 -7.23
CA LEU A 660 16.11 21.95 -7.17
C LEU A 660 16.00 22.49 -5.74
N GLU A 661 15.38 21.74 -4.82
CA GLU A 661 15.26 22.14 -3.42
C GLU A 661 16.63 22.17 -2.72
N SER A 662 17.51 21.21 -3.00
CA SER A 662 18.89 21.20 -2.49
C SER A 662 19.71 22.38 -3.01
N ILE A 663 19.54 22.75 -4.28
CA ILE A 663 20.20 23.92 -4.89
C ILE A 663 19.67 25.21 -4.27
N PHE A 664 18.36 25.34 -4.12
CA PHE A 664 17.76 26.49 -3.45
C PHE A 664 18.28 26.61 -2.01
N ALA A 665 18.27 25.52 -1.23
CA ALA A 665 18.79 25.51 0.13
C ALA A 665 20.27 25.93 0.20
N GLN A 666 21.10 25.43 -0.72
CA GLN A 666 22.52 25.76 -0.80
C GLN A 666 22.76 27.23 -1.19
N LEU A 667 21.96 27.79 -2.10
CA LEU A 667 22.09 29.19 -2.50
C LEU A 667 21.54 30.14 -1.43
N SER A 668 20.52 29.73 -0.68
CA SER A 668 19.98 30.49 0.45
C SER A 668 20.87 30.44 1.69
N SER A 669 21.49 29.30 1.98
CA SER A 669 22.40 29.08 3.11
C SER A 669 23.60 28.25 2.65
N PRO A 670 24.70 28.90 2.22
CA PRO A 670 25.83 28.20 1.63
C PRO A 670 26.58 27.34 2.64
N ASP A 671 26.60 26.03 2.42
CA ASP A 671 27.57 25.13 3.04
C ASP A 671 29.00 25.50 2.59
N PRO A 672 29.99 25.61 3.51
CA PRO A 672 31.37 25.98 3.17
C PRO A 672 32.01 25.10 2.09
N ALA A 673 31.67 23.79 2.04
CA ALA A 673 32.23 22.85 1.07
C ALA A 673 31.79 23.18 -0.37
N LEU A 674 30.56 23.67 -0.53
CA LEU A 674 29.96 24.01 -1.83
C LEU A 674 30.04 25.52 -2.15
N ALA A 675 30.28 26.38 -1.16
CA ALA A 675 30.40 27.83 -1.33
C ALA A 675 31.57 28.24 -2.24
N THR A 676 32.55 27.35 -2.45
CA THR A 676 33.68 27.55 -3.36
C THR A 676 33.33 27.36 -4.84
N LEU A 677 32.14 26.81 -5.14
CA LEU A 677 31.70 26.51 -6.50
C LEU A 677 30.93 27.69 -7.11
N THR A 678 31.17 27.94 -8.41
CA THR A 678 30.31 28.84 -9.19
C THR A 678 28.95 28.19 -9.44
N ASN A 679 27.93 29.02 -9.71
CA ASN A 679 26.58 28.53 -10.08
C ASN A 679 26.61 27.49 -11.19
N ASP A 680 27.42 27.70 -12.25
CA ASP A 680 27.54 26.75 -13.36
C ASP A 680 28.08 25.38 -12.91
N ARG A 681 29.01 25.35 -11.96
CA ARG A 681 29.59 24.11 -11.42
C ARG A 681 28.61 23.40 -10.50
N LEU A 682 27.87 24.16 -9.70
CA LEU A 682 26.84 23.67 -8.80
C LEU A 682 25.65 23.09 -9.60
N VAL A 683 25.23 23.75 -10.68
CA VAL A 683 24.25 23.24 -11.65
C VAL A 683 24.77 21.97 -12.33
N ALA A 684 26.02 21.95 -12.79
CA ALA A 684 26.58 20.76 -13.43
C ALA A 684 26.63 19.56 -12.48
N LEU A 685 26.99 19.78 -11.21
CA LEU A 685 27.01 18.74 -10.18
C LEU A 685 25.61 18.16 -9.95
N ALA A 686 24.61 19.02 -9.80
CA ALA A 686 23.21 18.60 -9.70
C ALA A 686 22.73 17.87 -10.97
N CYS A 687 23.13 18.34 -12.15
CA CYS A 687 22.74 17.71 -13.41
C CYS A 687 23.45 16.39 -13.71
N ILE A 688 24.54 16.07 -13.01
CA ILE A 688 25.28 14.82 -13.17
C ILE A 688 24.83 13.80 -12.13
N GLY A 689 24.66 14.22 -10.87
CA GLY A 689 24.45 13.31 -9.75
C GLY A 689 23.31 13.65 -8.79
N GLY A 690 22.49 14.66 -9.13
CA GLY A 690 21.32 15.05 -8.34
C GLY A 690 21.66 15.50 -6.91
N ARG A 691 20.71 15.28 -6.00
CA ARG A 691 20.91 15.52 -4.56
C ARG A 691 22.02 14.66 -3.93
N PRO A 692 22.15 13.35 -4.23
CA PRO A 692 23.23 12.53 -3.67
C PRO A 692 24.62 13.12 -3.89
N ALA A 693 24.89 13.68 -5.09
CA ALA A 693 26.16 14.32 -5.36
C ALA A 693 26.37 15.60 -4.55
N LEU A 694 25.33 16.41 -4.33
CA LEU A 694 25.41 17.61 -3.50
C LEU A 694 25.68 17.24 -2.03
N ASP A 695 24.95 16.26 -1.51
CA ASP A 695 25.07 15.82 -0.11
C ASP A 695 26.41 15.10 0.16
N ALA A 696 26.92 14.34 -0.81
CA ALA A 696 28.24 13.72 -0.75
C ALA A 696 29.38 14.76 -0.59
N VAL A 697 29.24 15.92 -1.24
CA VAL A 697 30.21 17.03 -1.10
C VAL A 697 30.07 17.70 0.27
N LYS A 698 28.85 17.98 0.74
CA LYS A 698 28.60 18.57 2.06
C LYS A 698 29.15 17.68 3.19
N LYS A 699 28.95 16.37 3.08
CA LYS A 699 29.41 15.38 4.08
C LYS A 699 30.90 15.02 3.96
N GLY A 700 31.64 15.65 3.04
CA GLY A 700 33.10 15.51 2.95
C GLY A 700 33.58 14.09 2.59
N LEU A 701 32.80 13.33 1.81
CA LEU A 701 33.16 11.95 1.47
C LEU A 701 34.52 11.90 0.74
N PRO A 702 35.38 10.90 1.01
CA PRO A 702 36.80 10.87 0.58
C PRO A 702 37.03 10.92 -0.94
N HIS A 703 36.00 10.70 -1.76
CA HIS A 703 36.05 10.77 -3.22
C HIS A 703 35.45 12.06 -3.82
N ALA A 704 34.75 12.87 -3.01
CA ALA A 704 34.10 14.10 -3.46
C ALA A 704 35.10 15.17 -3.95
N PRO A 705 36.24 15.44 -3.27
CA PRO A 705 37.23 16.39 -3.78
C PRO A 705 37.85 15.97 -5.11
N ALA A 706 38.08 14.67 -5.33
CA ALA A 706 38.65 14.15 -6.58
C ALA A 706 37.65 14.21 -7.77
N LEU A 707 36.34 14.08 -7.50
CA LEU A 707 35.28 14.23 -8.50
C LEU A 707 35.01 15.71 -8.83
N ILE A 708 35.00 16.59 -7.82
CA ILE A 708 35.05 18.05 -8.02
C ILE A 708 36.29 18.43 -8.83
N THR A 709 37.45 17.81 -8.57
CA THR A 709 38.69 18.04 -9.33
C THR A 709 38.62 17.50 -10.76
N ARG A 710 37.92 16.39 -11.04
CA ARG A 710 37.65 15.95 -12.44
C ARG A 710 36.68 16.85 -13.17
N VAL A 711 35.69 17.40 -12.46
CA VAL A 711 34.81 18.46 -12.98
C VAL A 711 35.63 19.74 -13.21
N HIS A 712 36.64 20.04 -12.39
CA HIS A 712 37.49 21.23 -12.49
C HIS A 712 38.63 21.16 -13.52
N ASN A 713 39.36 20.04 -13.64
CA ASN A 713 40.70 20.01 -14.26
C ASN A 713 40.78 19.06 -15.46
N ARG A 714 40.42 19.57 -16.65
CA ARG A 714 41.20 19.40 -17.89
C ARG A 714 41.14 20.67 -18.76
N VAL A 715 41.39 21.81 -18.13
CA VAL A 715 41.85 23.03 -18.81
C VAL A 715 43.15 23.42 -18.12
N HIS A 716 44.29 23.14 -18.76
CA HIS A 716 45.51 23.92 -18.51
C HIS A 716 45.99 24.46 -19.85
N GLU A 717 46.04 25.79 -19.85
CA GLU A 717 46.64 26.77 -20.76
C GLU A 717 47.23 26.27 -22.09
N GLY A 718 46.59 26.68 -23.17
CA GLY A 718 47.13 26.58 -24.52
C GLY A 718 46.04 26.68 -25.58
N THR A 719 45.82 27.89 -26.09
CA THR A 719 44.93 28.29 -27.21
C THR A 719 43.43 28.44 -26.91
N ALA A 720 42.93 29.63 -27.26
CA ALA A 720 41.62 30.19 -26.98
C ALA A 720 40.45 29.54 -27.77
N HIS A 721 40.35 28.21 -27.78
CA HIS A 721 39.19 27.48 -28.35
C HIS A 721 38.51 26.48 -27.39
N LEU A 722 38.85 26.47 -26.09
CA LEU A 722 38.41 25.43 -25.14
C LEU A 722 37.89 25.97 -23.80
N VAL A 723 37.17 27.10 -23.80
CA VAL A 723 36.34 27.55 -22.65
C VAL A 723 35.08 26.67 -22.47
N ALA A 724 35.03 25.51 -23.14
CA ALA A 724 33.81 24.78 -23.46
C ALA A 724 33.77 23.34 -22.91
N ASP A 725 34.30 22.98 -21.73
CA ASP A 725 34.19 21.58 -21.28
C ASP A 725 32.95 21.34 -20.37
N LEU A 726 32.76 22.13 -19.30
CA LEU A 726 31.64 21.98 -18.36
C LEU A 726 30.28 22.44 -18.92
N ALA A 727 30.27 23.63 -19.53
CA ALA A 727 29.07 24.16 -20.16
C ALA A 727 28.66 23.33 -21.39
N GLN A 728 29.61 22.67 -22.06
CA GLN A 728 29.30 21.74 -23.16
C GLN A 728 28.76 20.41 -22.64
N VAL A 729 29.28 19.88 -21.53
CA VAL A 729 28.69 18.71 -20.85
C VAL A 729 27.25 18.98 -20.45
N VAL A 730 26.97 20.11 -19.80
CA VAL A 730 25.59 20.50 -19.44
C VAL A 730 24.74 20.69 -20.69
N ARG A 731 25.21 21.39 -21.73
CA ARG A 731 24.45 21.57 -22.97
C ARG A 731 24.17 20.26 -23.70
N VAL A 732 25.13 19.33 -23.73
CA VAL A 732 24.97 18.01 -24.36
C VAL A 732 24.03 17.14 -23.54
N LEU A 733 24.17 17.08 -22.21
CA LEU A 733 23.24 16.36 -21.35
C LEU A 733 21.83 16.94 -21.46
N SER A 734 21.69 18.27 -21.37
CA SER A 734 20.40 18.96 -21.55
C SER A 734 19.82 18.74 -22.95
N PHE A 735 20.64 18.64 -23.99
CA PHE A 735 20.16 18.32 -25.33
C PHE A 735 19.56 16.92 -25.42
N PHE A 736 20.22 15.92 -24.82
CA PHE A 736 19.69 14.56 -24.76
C PHE A 736 18.45 14.47 -23.88
N GLN A 737 18.46 15.16 -22.73
CA GLN A 737 17.32 15.21 -21.79
C GLN A 737 16.10 15.90 -22.39
N CYS A 738 16.30 16.88 -23.27
CA CYS A 738 15.23 17.62 -23.94
C CYS A 738 14.92 17.11 -25.36
N HIS A 739 15.53 15.99 -25.80
CA HIS A 739 15.38 15.53 -27.18
C HIS A 739 14.03 14.85 -27.40
N SER A 740 13.29 15.28 -28.42
CA SER A 740 11.98 14.71 -28.73
C SER A 740 12.04 13.29 -29.29
N HIS A 741 13.20 12.86 -29.78
CA HIS A 741 13.46 11.50 -30.28
C HIS A 741 14.80 10.97 -29.72
N PRO A 742 14.81 10.27 -28.58
CA PRO A 742 16.03 9.81 -27.93
C PRO A 742 16.94 9.00 -28.86
N ALA A 743 16.38 8.07 -29.65
CA ALA A 743 17.14 7.24 -30.59
C ALA A 743 17.89 8.02 -31.68
N GLN A 744 17.49 9.27 -31.96
CA GLN A 744 18.14 10.15 -32.94
C GLN A 744 19.04 11.20 -32.26
N ALA A 745 18.89 11.39 -30.95
CA ALA A 745 19.61 12.40 -30.17
C ALA A 745 21.12 12.26 -30.31
N PHE A 746 21.64 11.04 -30.41
CA PHE A 746 23.08 10.82 -30.55
C PHE A 746 23.65 11.38 -31.86
N ASP A 747 22.98 11.10 -32.98
CA ASP A 747 23.42 11.54 -34.29
C ASP A 747 23.18 13.04 -34.50
N GLU A 748 22.08 13.57 -33.96
CA GLU A 748 21.77 15.00 -33.99
C GLU A 748 22.70 15.82 -33.09
N ALA A 749 23.08 15.30 -31.92
CA ALA A 749 24.05 15.94 -31.04
C ALA A 749 25.42 16.08 -31.71
N MET A 750 25.87 15.06 -32.45
CA MET A 750 27.12 15.16 -33.22
C MET A 750 27.08 16.31 -34.22
N ARG A 751 25.95 16.51 -34.91
CA ARG A 751 25.77 17.63 -35.86
C ARG A 751 25.66 18.97 -35.14
N GLN A 752 24.83 19.07 -34.12
CA GLN A 752 24.53 20.33 -33.42
C GLN A 752 25.72 20.86 -32.63
N PHE A 753 26.46 19.99 -31.96
CA PHE A 753 27.63 20.38 -31.16
C PHE A 753 28.95 20.28 -31.94
N ARG A 754 28.90 19.92 -33.24
CA ARG A 754 30.05 19.70 -34.12
C ARG A 754 31.11 18.80 -33.48
N MET A 755 30.67 17.70 -32.85
CA MET A 755 31.54 16.76 -32.15
C MET A 755 31.77 15.49 -32.98
N SER A 756 32.97 14.93 -32.92
CA SER A 756 33.22 13.59 -33.48
C SER A 756 32.52 12.52 -32.63
N ARG A 757 32.15 11.39 -33.23
CA ARG A 757 31.60 10.22 -32.52
C ARG A 757 32.45 9.82 -31.32
N HIS A 758 33.77 9.80 -31.51
CA HIS A 758 34.72 9.51 -30.45
C HIS A 758 34.69 10.58 -29.34
N GLY A 759 34.63 11.86 -29.69
CA GLY A 759 34.56 12.97 -28.73
C GLY A 759 33.28 12.93 -27.88
N LEU A 760 32.13 12.65 -28.50
CA LEU A 760 30.84 12.57 -27.80
C LEU A 760 30.77 11.34 -26.87
N LEU A 761 31.24 10.17 -27.31
CA LEU A 761 31.33 8.97 -26.46
C LEU A 761 32.33 9.13 -25.32
N GLN A 762 33.41 9.89 -25.54
CA GLN A 762 34.38 10.19 -24.49
C GLN A 762 33.77 11.14 -23.44
N LEU A 763 32.93 12.10 -23.85
CA LEU A 763 32.17 12.94 -22.94
C LEU A 763 31.19 12.10 -22.10
N PHE A 764 30.41 11.21 -22.73
CA PHE A 764 29.45 10.34 -22.01
C PHE A 764 30.11 9.38 -21.02
N ARG A 765 31.23 8.76 -21.39
CA ARG A 765 32.00 7.91 -20.46
C ARG A 765 32.47 8.67 -19.21
N ARG A 766 32.74 9.98 -19.31
CA ARG A 766 33.16 10.82 -18.16
C ARG A 766 32.02 11.09 -17.18
N VAL A 767 30.76 10.99 -17.62
CA VAL A 767 29.56 11.25 -16.82
C VAL A 767 28.76 9.98 -16.53
N GLY A 768 29.42 8.81 -16.52
CA GLY A 768 28.80 7.54 -16.12
C GLY A 768 27.84 6.92 -17.14
N VAL A 769 27.83 7.40 -18.39
CA VAL A 769 26.97 6.91 -19.47
C VAL A 769 27.75 5.96 -20.39
N THR A 770 27.18 4.79 -20.64
CA THR A 770 27.77 3.77 -21.53
C THR A 770 27.55 4.12 -23.01
N GLU A 771 28.32 3.49 -23.90
CA GLU A 771 28.12 3.68 -25.34
C GLU A 771 26.73 3.22 -25.81
N LEU A 772 26.19 2.15 -25.21
CA LEU A 772 24.86 1.66 -25.56
C LEU A 772 23.78 2.70 -25.21
N GLU A 773 23.82 3.20 -23.97
CA GLU A 773 22.88 4.22 -23.45
C GLU A 773 22.99 5.55 -24.22
N ALA A 774 24.21 5.98 -24.55
CA ALA A 774 24.42 7.17 -25.36
C ALA A 774 23.82 7.00 -26.75
N ARG A 775 23.99 5.83 -27.40
CA ARG A 775 23.49 5.57 -28.75
C ARG A 775 21.99 5.34 -28.81
N SER A 776 21.37 4.82 -27.75
CA SER A 776 19.92 4.75 -27.62
C SER A 776 19.30 6.10 -27.22
N GLY A 777 20.13 7.07 -26.82
CA GLY A 777 19.74 8.38 -26.31
C GLY A 777 19.01 8.34 -24.96
N THR A 778 19.03 7.19 -24.29
CA THR A 778 18.41 7.00 -22.97
C THR A 778 19.49 7.18 -21.90
N LEU A 779 19.54 8.36 -21.29
CA LEU A 779 20.51 8.62 -20.23
C LEU A 779 20.07 7.94 -18.92
N PRO A 780 20.96 7.22 -18.23
CA PRO A 780 20.66 6.68 -16.90
C PRO A 780 20.41 7.79 -15.86
N PRO A 781 19.67 7.49 -14.78
CA PRO A 781 19.40 8.42 -13.68
C PRO A 781 20.69 9.08 -13.14
N ALA A 782 20.57 10.32 -12.66
CA ALA A 782 21.72 11.08 -12.16
C ALA A 782 22.45 10.35 -11.03
N SER A 783 21.72 9.79 -10.06
CA SER A 783 22.27 8.98 -8.98
C SER A 783 23.06 7.78 -9.50
N GLN A 784 22.51 7.04 -10.47
CA GLN A 784 23.19 5.88 -11.06
C GLN A 784 24.47 6.29 -11.81
N ARG A 785 24.43 7.42 -12.54
CA ARG A 785 25.62 7.99 -13.19
C ARG A 785 26.69 8.33 -12.15
N TRP A 786 26.28 8.93 -11.03
CA TRP A 786 27.16 9.23 -9.90
C TRP A 786 27.78 7.99 -9.29
N ASP A 787 27.00 6.94 -9.03
CA ASP A 787 27.51 5.67 -8.48
C ASP A 787 28.50 5.00 -9.42
N ARG A 788 28.22 4.98 -10.73
CA ARG A 788 29.16 4.47 -11.73
C ARG A 788 30.46 5.28 -11.76
N MET A 789 30.37 6.60 -11.58
CA MET A 789 31.55 7.47 -11.48
C MET A 789 32.35 7.20 -10.19
N LEU A 790 31.68 6.92 -9.07
CA LEU A 790 32.31 6.50 -7.82
C LEU A 790 33.03 5.15 -8.00
N GLN A 791 32.34 4.15 -8.55
CA GLN A 791 32.89 2.81 -8.82
C GLN A 791 34.09 2.85 -9.77
N ALA A 792 34.04 3.66 -10.82
CA ALA A 792 35.15 3.82 -11.77
C ALA A 792 36.39 4.50 -11.14
N SER A 793 36.25 5.13 -9.97
CA SER A 793 37.31 5.86 -9.29
C SER A 793 38.08 5.03 -8.26
N GLY A 794 37.57 3.86 -7.85
CA GLY A 794 38.23 2.94 -6.92
C GLY A 794 38.72 1.66 -7.62
N ARG A 795 40.04 1.44 -7.73
CA ARG A 795 40.57 0.24 -8.37
C ARG A 795 40.55 -0.96 -7.40
N LYS A 796 39.80 -2.00 -7.79
CA LYS A 796 39.81 -3.43 -7.39
C LYS A 796 39.54 -3.79 -5.92
N GLY A 797 38.26 -4.05 -5.61
CA GLY A 797 37.81 -5.11 -4.69
C GLY A 797 37.04 -6.17 -5.49
N ALA A 798 37.08 -7.44 -5.05
CA ALA A 798 36.77 -8.65 -5.82
C ALA A 798 35.46 -8.65 -6.65
N LYS A 799 35.57 -9.20 -7.87
CA LYS A 799 34.46 -9.55 -8.77
C LYS A 799 33.73 -10.80 -8.26
N PRO A 800 32.40 -10.82 -8.11
CA PRO A 800 31.60 -12.04 -8.29
C PRO A 800 31.24 -12.21 -9.77
N PRO A 801 31.05 -13.46 -10.25
CA PRO A 801 31.11 -13.80 -11.65
C PRO A 801 29.93 -13.22 -12.45
N SER A 802 30.26 -12.82 -13.67
CA SER A 802 29.31 -12.34 -14.68
C SER A 802 28.59 -13.54 -15.30
N ALA A 803 27.27 -13.62 -15.14
CA ALA A 803 26.40 -14.39 -16.01
C ALA A 803 25.03 -13.69 -16.14
N SER A 804 24.65 -13.43 -17.39
CA SER A 804 23.38 -12.90 -17.92
C SER A 804 22.90 -11.51 -17.47
N ALA A 805 22.89 -10.58 -18.42
CA ALA A 805 22.22 -9.29 -18.35
C ALA A 805 20.69 -9.48 -18.19
N GLN A 806 20.16 -9.19 -17.01
CA GLN A 806 18.75 -8.91 -16.76
C GLN A 806 18.64 -7.80 -15.71
N THR A 807 17.72 -6.89 -15.97
CA THR A 807 17.34 -5.69 -15.21
C THR A 807 17.26 -5.97 -13.71
N GLN A 808 18.20 -5.42 -12.93
CA GLN A 808 18.11 -5.36 -11.48
C GLN A 808 17.12 -4.27 -11.09
N GLY A 809 16.06 -4.63 -10.36
CA GLY A 809 14.99 -3.72 -9.94
C GLY A 809 15.45 -2.68 -8.92
N GLN A 810 15.11 -1.42 -9.21
CA GLN A 810 15.44 -0.22 -8.43
C GLN A 810 14.87 -0.19 -7.00
N GLU A 811 13.85 -0.97 -6.65
CA GLU A 811 13.31 -0.96 -5.27
C GLU A 811 14.28 -1.55 -4.22
N SER A 812 15.16 -2.48 -4.61
CA SER A 812 16.24 -2.96 -3.74
C SER A 812 17.35 -1.92 -3.56
N LEU A 813 17.48 -0.99 -4.51
CA LEU A 813 18.37 0.16 -4.44
C LEU A 813 17.73 1.32 -3.70
N ASP A 814 16.41 1.48 -3.68
CA ASP A 814 15.72 2.52 -2.89
C ASP A 814 15.69 2.17 -1.40
N ALA A 815 15.48 0.89 -1.04
CA ALA A 815 15.64 0.45 0.35
C ALA A 815 17.11 0.49 0.83
N PHE A 816 18.07 0.27 -0.08
CA PHE A 816 19.50 0.41 0.18
C PHE A 816 19.95 1.88 0.19
N ALA A 817 19.37 2.75 -0.64
CA ALA A 817 19.60 4.19 -0.68
C ALA A 817 18.99 4.87 0.55
N ASP A 818 17.80 4.46 1.00
CA ASP A 818 17.22 4.87 2.29
C ASP A 818 18.07 4.39 3.47
N SER A 819 18.74 3.23 3.34
CA SER A 819 19.68 2.73 4.35
C SER A 819 21.01 3.49 4.33
N LEU A 820 21.48 3.93 3.17
CA LEU A 820 22.68 4.75 3.00
C LEU A 820 22.42 6.21 3.44
N GLU A 821 21.23 6.75 3.20
CA GLU A 821 20.78 8.05 3.72
C GLU A 821 20.75 8.04 5.26
N ARG A 822 20.36 6.92 5.90
CA ARG A 822 20.46 6.75 7.36
C ARG A 822 21.88 6.56 7.89
N GLU A 823 22.79 5.92 7.15
CA GLU A 823 24.21 5.86 7.53
C GLU A 823 24.92 7.21 7.35
N LEU A 824 24.53 8.00 6.36
CA LEU A 824 25.04 9.34 6.13
C LEU A 824 24.51 10.36 7.16
N ASP A 825 23.44 10.06 7.90
CA ASP A 825 22.86 10.90 8.98
C ASP A 825 23.31 10.47 10.39
N ALA A 826 24.20 9.48 10.51
CA ALA A 826 24.90 9.20 11.76
C ALA A 826 26.03 10.23 11.99
N PRO A 827 26.17 10.81 13.20
CA PRO A 827 27.32 11.65 13.50
C PRO A 827 28.61 10.83 13.47
N SER A 828 29.61 11.27 12.70
CA SER A 828 30.94 10.62 12.64
C SER A 828 31.66 10.67 14.00
N PRO A 829 32.35 9.59 14.42
CA PRO A 829 33.12 9.55 15.65
C PRO A 829 34.51 10.17 15.42
N MET A 830 34.66 11.47 15.60
CA MET A 830 35.99 12.10 15.75
C MET A 830 35.97 13.25 16.76
N HIS A 831 35.98 12.89 18.04
CA HIS A 831 36.74 13.60 19.08
C HIS A 831 36.97 12.64 20.27
N GLN A 832 37.95 11.76 20.13
CA GLN A 832 38.57 11.04 21.25
C GLN A 832 40.09 11.09 21.09
N ALA A 833 40.63 12.29 21.26
CA ALA A 833 42.04 12.49 21.55
C ALA A 833 42.15 13.74 22.41
N GLY A 834 42.26 13.53 23.72
CA GLY A 834 42.50 14.59 24.70
C GLY A 834 41.52 14.59 25.85
N GLN A 835 41.75 13.68 26.82
CA GLN A 835 41.64 13.91 28.28
C GLN A 835 41.59 12.56 29.03
N THR A 836 42.64 11.76 28.87
CA THR A 836 43.10 10.91 29.97
C THR A 836 44.01 11.77 30.85
N LEU A 837 43.53 12.16 32.03
CA LEU A 837 44.27 12.39 33.29
C LEU A 837 43.45 13.32 34.20
N ALA A 838 42.76 12.74 35.20
CA ALA A 838 42.88 13.12 36.61
C ALA A 838 41.74 12.55 37.47
N SER A 839 42.14 11.68 38.41
CA SER A 839 41.71 11.67 39.81
C SER A 839 40.26 11.36 40.20
N SER A 840 40.08 10.10 40.61
CA SER A 840 39.66 9.70 41.97
C SER A 840 38.65 10.59 42.72
N ARG A 841 37.40 10.11 42.85
CA ARG A 841 36.82 9.61 44.11
C ARG A 841 35.48 8.93 43.87
#